data_AF-A0A0D9VNE3-F1
#
_entry.id   AF-A0A0D9VNE3-F1
#
_cell.length_a   1.000
_cell.length_b   1.000
_cell.length_c   1.000
_cell.angle_alpha   90.00
_cell.angle_beta   90.00
_cell.angle_gamma   90.00
#
_symmetry.space_group_name_H-M   'P 1'
#
loop_
_entity.id
_entity.type
_entity.pdbx_description
1 polymer ?
#
loop_
_entity_poly.entity_id
_entity_poly.type
_entity_poly.pdbx_seq_one_letter_code
_entity_poly.pdbx_strand_id
1 'polypeptide(L)'
;MTVVQQMMIMTASQMALIEMSFSASGSHRSSNSGDSIADKTNLSPRDSSNGGVHVGRQDSASSYVSYVSASRGDDGFRSNNSSFSSRASGPNVLQGNTPKSFGNGFGQLSLGTSDSSKELLEAAEETIEELRDEAKMWERHSRKLKADLEMLKKECSEKSKQQAELAVELSAAHAERDSYRQEIEELKSSMQEVTTRQKVGTSKYGDWIDLQKELEDDVKFLKDSNANLSVQLKNTQEANIELVSILQELEETIEEQKAEITRISKVNNVTDPDALKNGSLVKQDTEWAKQMSIKEDEITMLREKLNRVLNIENAGAAGSDVVYLELEKENELLRVKIQELEKDCSELTDENLELIYKLKEVGGITKSQGHCISNNSNLQIGELKAHIRQLEEELRNKELLHTGSFAGASISSSKELQEKCADLELKLLNFRSQAYELEEKFRKSQEELEQRNLELSELKQKLDISHSTAVEVVQSGGRGYQFREGMDSEPETDMLKAKIQLQQQENDNLRCSKVEMESTISKIQAEKSQLEERLEASLKESSISSKCLDEVRQDILVLSSSIDSHVSANKVLERKVTELESCKAELELHISDLEQENIDLSERISGLEAQLTYMTNEKESSELQIHDSKSLIVNLKDKVERQQAEMESQRLEFKQKQQEAQRKLSEAQDDSEVLRRSNSKLQSTVESLIEECSSLQNQIADLKRQKLELHGRLTQQEQELDNSKKRNLDFSKTVEFLEAKLSSLQKDISSKEQSLLSELESIFQEHMEQEERINRAHFMLNKIEKEKTLEVENLEREVMSLTAQASSTHEERENATVEAIREVSVLRADKVKLEASLQDVSAQLKHYESQLEDLRKESKSKIKGLVDSLNASKQSEEMLTADAEHMKKLMEVAKSNEDELRKSSGELELKLKASDYEKQQMMEEVSGLKLQVQKIVGLQDEVLKLKSSLDEVKFEKGKLEELLRSVTEECEELKAEKAMLSDKMSNMQETLDNGEEEKRSRIAMQAKLVRLESDLSALEASHVHEAELKNELNRIKRSNSEYQRKVQSLEQENEDLTRRSQLEQMTHIKEEELGKQEIGGSPLDEEAGSHLKIQVLEAKLAEALEENKMYRAQQKSPVSDGQSAAGNGKESSNDRVLQLEGELRDMKERLLNMSLQYAEVEAQRERLVMELKNAKKGGRWF
;
A
#
# COMPACT_ATOMS: atom_id res chain seq x y z
N MET A 1 45.45 50.02 -16.23
CA MET A 1 44.85 49.66 -14.94
C MET A 1 44.33 48.24 -15.07
N THR A 2 45.19 47.25 -14.83
CA THR A 2 45.02 45.90 -15.38
C THR A 2 45.51 44.83 -14.39
N VAL A 3 45.30 45.10 -13.10
CA VAL A 3 45.86 44.33 -11.97
C VAL A 3 44.77 43.98 -10.94
N VAL A 4 43.83 44.90 -10.69
CA VAL A 4 42.70 44.69 -9.76
C VAL A 4 41.70 43.66 -10.31
N GLN A 5 41.54 43.56 -11.64
CA GLN A 5 40.64 42.59 -12.28
C GLN A 5 41.28 41.20 -12.48
N GLN A 6 42.58 41.04 -12.17
CA GLN A 6 43.31 39.77 -12.32
C GLN A 6 43.28 38.92 -11.03
N MET A 7 42.97 39.52 -9.88
CA MET A 7 43.13 38.89 -8.55
C MET A 7 41.86 38.21 -8.02
N MET A 8 40.74 38.27 -8.75
CA MET A 8 39.44 37.71 -8.34
C MET A 8 39.02 36.46 -9.15
N ILE A 9 39.94 35.93 -9.98
CA ILE A 9 39.69 34.79 -10.89
C ILE A 9 40.60 33.58 -10.56
N MET A 10 41.51 33.69 -9.57
CA MET A 10 42.54 32.68 -9.28
C MET A 10 42.27 31.76 -8.07
N THR A 11 41.11 31.85 -7.41
CA THR A 11 40.77 31.03 -6.21
C THR A 11 39.59 30.07 -6.40
N ALA A 12 39.22 29.77 -7.65
CA ALA A 12 38.06 28.93 -7.98
C ALA A 12 38.33 27.83 -9.05
N SER A 13 39.58 27.51 -9.38
CA SER A 13 39.89 26.53 -10.45
C SER A 13 41.26 25.83 -10.29
N GLN A 14 41.42 25.07 -9.21
CA GLN A 14 42.32 23.92 -9.01
C GLN A 14 42.03 23.37 -7.59
N MET A 15 41.81 22.09 -7.33
CA MET A 15 42.03 20.87 -8.14
C MET A 15 40.80 19.95 -8.18
N ALA A 16 40.52 19.38 -9.35
CA ALA A 16 39.65 18.22 -9.57
C ALA A 16 40.12 17.50 -10.84
N LEU A 17 40.08 16.16 -10.87
CA LEU A 17 40.82 15.27 -11.79
C LEU A 17 42.35 15.36 -11.51
N ILE A 18 43.16 14.31 -11.42
CA ILE A 18 43.19 12.92 -11.97
C ILE A 18 43.72 11.99 -10.84
N GLU A 19 43.34 10.72 -10.60
CA GLU A 19 42.43 9.79 -11.30
C GLU A 19 41.59 8.96 -10.28
N MET A 20 41.35 7.65 -10.51
CA MET A 20 40.48 6.75 -9.73
C MET A 20 41.07 5.33 -9.66
N SER A 21 41.07 4.66 -8.49
CA SER A 21 41.50 3.25 -8.35
C SER A 21 40.96 2.54 -7.10
N PHE A 22 40.33 1.39 -7.35
CA PHE A 22 39.76 0.34 -6.48
C PHE A 22 40.17 0.18 -5.00
N SER A 23 39.16 0.30 -4.12
CA SER A 23 38.54 -0.77 -3.31
C SER A 23 39.32 -1.79 -2.45
N ALA A 24 38.79 -1.96 -1.23
CA ALA A 24 38.52 -3.21 -0.48
C ALA A 24 39.54 -3.79 0.54
N SER A 25 39.12 -3.72 1.81
CA SER A 25 39.27 -4.72 2.90
C SER A 25 40.66 -5.04 3.48
N GLY A 26 40.73 -5.17 4.83
CA GLY A 26 41.93 -5.60 5.55
C GLY A 26 41.85 -5.36 7.07
N SER A 27 41.73 -6.42 7.86
CA SER A 27 41.51 -6.34 9.32
C SER A 27 42.81 -6.29 10.15
N HIS A 28 42.66 -5.85 11.41
CA HIS A 28 43.53 -6.07 12.58
C HIS A 28 44.84 -5.27 12.79
N ARG A 29 44.97 -4.79 14.05
CA ARG A 29 46.17 -4.67 14.91
C ARG A 29 47.40 -3.93 14.32
N SER A 30 47.93 -2.91 14.99
CA SER A 30 48.55 -3.08 16.33
C SER A 30 48.95 -1.74 16.97
N SER A 31 49.50 -1.79 18.18
CA SER A 31 49.82 -0.66 19.05
C SER A 31 51.16 0.04 18.74
N ASN A 32 51.44 1.09 19.53
CA ASN A 32 52.77 1.65 19.84
C ASN A 32 53.46 2.54 18.80
N SER A 33 54.33 3.49 19.19
CA SER A 33 54.48 4.24 20.47
C SER A 33 55.57 5.32 20.36
N GLY A 34 55.39 6.45 21.05
CA GLY A 34 56.40 7.51 21.16
C GLY A 34 56.55 8.35 19.89
N ASP A 35 57.28 9.47 19.91
CA ASP A 35 57.95 10.17 21.01
C ASP A 35 58.43 11.55 20.46
N SER A 36 58.76 12.59 21.21
CA SER A 36 58.46 13.02 22.59
C SER A 36 59.16 14.38 22.80
N ILE A 37 58.75 15.16 23.82
CA ILE A 37 59.60 16.19 24.50
C ILE A 37 59.95 17.40 23.57
N ALA A 38 60.22 18.63 24.03
CA ALA A 38 60.49 19.25 25.34
C ALA A 38 59.69 20.58 25.45
N ASP A 39 59.51 21.26 26.59
CA ASP A 39 59.94 21.08 27.99
C ASP A 39 58.92 21.89 28.86
N LYS A 40 58.42 21.51 30.06
CA LYS A 40 59.06 21.19 31.36
C LYS A 40 59.96 22.34 31.87
N THR A 41 59.67 22.96 33.01
CA THR A 41 59.77 22.40 34.37
C THR A 41 58.75 23.06 35.32
N ASN A 42 58.07 22.36 36.24
CA ASN A 42 58.52 21.74 37.51
C ASN A 42 59.01 22.81 38.55
N LEU A 43 58.69 22.74 39.85
CA LEU A 43 58.57 21.56 40.73
C LEU A 43 57.48 21.68 41.83
N SER A 44 57.06 20.52 42.35
CA SER A 44 56.39 20.29 43.66
C SER A 44 57.47 19.94 44.73
N PRO A 45 57.26 19.14 45.80
CA PRO A 45 56.07 18.78 46.62
C PRO A 45 56.31 18.90 48.15
N ARG A 46 55.27 18.66 49.00
CA ARG A 46 55.26 17.72 50.18
C ARG A 46 54.10 17.94 51.17
N ASP A 47 53.71 16.84 51.83
CA ASP A 47 53.13 16.59 53.19
C ASP A 47 52.05 17.55 53.76
N SER A 48 51.05 17.18 54.57
CA SER A 48 50.69 15.96 55.35
C SER A 48 49.13 15.93 55.54
N SER A 49 48.42 14.97 56.15
CA SER A 49 48.71 13.70 56.84
C SER A 49 47.42 12.86 57.04
N ASN A 50 47.48 11.52 56.88
CA ASN A 50 46.65 10.42 57.45
C ASN A 50 45.09 10.52 57.46
N GLY A 51 44.29 9.45 57.29
CA GLY A 51 44.52 8.00 57.48
C GLY A 51 44.01 7.54 58.86
N GLY A 52 43.37 6.37 59.09
CA GLY A 52 43.05 5.20 58.26
C GLY A 52 42.94 3.95 59.19
N VAL A 53 42.63 2.77 58.64
CA VAL A 53 42.77 1.41 59.27
C VAL A 53 41.66 0.91 60.24
N HIS A 54 41.17 -0.32 59.95
CA HIS A 54 40.53 -1.34 60.83
C HIS A 54 39.05 -1.28 61.28
N VAL A 55 38.50 -2.50 61.47
CA VAL A 55 37.18 -2.93 62.03
C VAL A 55 35.93 -2.52 61.23
N GLY A 56 34.90 -3.34 61.00
CA GLY A 56 34.77 -4.81 61.17
C GLY A 56 33.41 -5.28 61.76
N ARG A 57 32.81 -6.34 61.18
CA ARG A 57 31.61 -7.11 61.65
C ARG A 57 30.26 -6.33 61.65
N GLN A 58 29.20 -6.85 60.99
CA GLN A 58 28.17 -7.83 61.47
C GLN A 58 27.18 -7.22 62.49
N ASP A 59 25.89 -7.60 62.53
CA ASP A 59 25.16 -8.78 62.01
C ASP A 59 23.85 -8.36 61.27
N SER A 60 23.39 -9.02 60.19
CA SER A 60 22.67 -10.33 60.06
C SER A 60 21.19 -10.28 60.55
N ALA A 61 20.21 -10.94 59.90
CA ALA A 61 20.22 -12.26 59.24
C ALA A 61 19.41 -12.24 57.90
N SER A 62 19.68 -13.02 56.83
CA SER A 62 19.86 -14.49 56.61
C SER A 62 18.56 -15.13 56.05
N SER A 63 18.52 -16.14 55.14
CA SER A 63 19.45 -16.76 54.16
C SER A 63 18.63 -17.81 53.34
N TYR A 64 18.87 -18.10 52.05
CA TYR A 64 19.70 -19.21 51.52
C TYR A 64 19.86 -19.03 49.98
N VAL A 65 21.06 -18.96 49.35
CA VAL A 65 22.07 -20.03 49.03
C VAL A 65 21.62 -20.94 47.86
N SER A 66 22.11 -20.74 46.61
CA SER A 66 23.35 -21.27 45.94
C SER A 66 23.18 -22.71 45.38
N TYR A 67 23.74 -23.21 44.26
CA TYR A 67 24.95 -22.96 43.42
C TYR A 67 24.57 -23.01 41.90
N VAL A 68 25.36 -22.75 40.83
CA VAL A 68 26.81 -22.85 40.46
C VAL A 68 27.27 -24.31 40.15
N SER A 69 28.00 -24.68 39.07
CA SER A 69 28.87 -23.97 38.10
C SER A 69 28.87 -24.55 36.65
N ALA A 70 29.61 -23.88 35.76
CA ALA A 70 29.82 -24.01 34.31
C ALA A 70 30.27 -25.35 33.66
N SER A 71 30.14 -25.43 32.32
CA SER A 71 31.16 -25.97 31.38
C SER A 71 30.95 -25.52 29.92
N ARG A 72 31.90 -25.84 29.01
CA ARG A 72 32.02 -25.35 27.61
C ARG A 72 31.71 -26.42 26.54
N GLY A 73 31.37 -25.95 25.34
CA GLY A 73 31.49 -26.69 24.06
C GLY A 73 30.32 -27.63 23.73
N ASP A 74 30.13 -28.09 22.49
CA ASP A 74 30.76 -27.71 21.20
C ASP A 74 29.82 -28.10 20.03
N ASP A 75 30.22 -27.90 18.77
CA ASP A 75 29.46 -28.29 17.55
C ASP A 75 28.98 -29.76 17.51
N GLY A 76 27.86 -30.06 16.81
CA GLY A 76 27.61 -31.44 16.34
C GLY A 76 26.20 -31.89 15.93
N PHE A 77 25.84 -31.70 14.65
CA PHE A 77 25.02 -32.55 13.77
C PHE A 77 24.07 -33.68 14.28
N ARG A 78 22.88 -33.71 13.65
CA ARG A 78 22.12 -34.88 13.08
C ARG A 78 21.32 -35.85 13.98
N SER A 79 20.00 -35.88 13.71
CA SER A 79 19.11 -37.04 13.45
C SER A 79 19.03 -38.21 14.47
N ASN A 80 17.84 -38.67 14.88
CA ASN A 80 16.94 -39.45 14.00
C ASN A 80 15.48 -39.58 14.49
N ASN A 81 14.61 -40.08 13.60
CA ASN A 81 13.18 -40.41 13.80
C ASN A 81 12.95 -41.81 14.43
N SER A 82 11.66 -42.22 14.48
CA SER A 82 11.09 -43.59 14.61
C SER A 82 10.81 -44.07 16.05
N SER A 83 9.82 -44.94 16.34
CA SER A 83 8.70 -45.52 15.57
C SER A 83 7.68 -46.15 16.56
N PHE A 84 6.44 -46.56 16.23
CA PHE A 84 5.73 -46.67 14.94
C PHE A 84 4.28 -46.09 15.11
N SER A 85 3.14 -46.49 14.51
CA SER A 85 2.68 -47.62 13.68
C SER A 85 1.54 -47.20 12.74
N SER A 86 0.79 -48.12 12.12
CA SER A 86 -0.34 -47.81 11.20
C SER A 86 -1.35 -48.96 11.02
N ARG A 87 -2.59 -48.64 10.58
CA ARG A 87 -3.38 -49.51 9.67
C ARG A 87 -4.47 -48.71 8.94
N ALA A 88 -4.88 -49.18 7.75
CA ALA A 88 -5.84 -48.48 6.87
C ALA A 88 -6.71 -49.47 6.06
N SER A 89 -7.88 -49.00 5.58
CA SER A 89 -8.74 -49.58 4.52
C SER A 89 -9.73 -48.52 4.00
N GLY A 90 -10.07 -48.55 2.69
CA GLY A 90 -11.23 -47.83 2.08
C GLY A 90 -12.34 -48.82 1.67
N PRO A 91 -13.20 -48.53 0.65
CA PRO A 91 -13.27 -47.36 -0.26
C PRO A 91 -14.71 -46.83 -0.55
N ASN A 92 -14.89 -46.02 -1.62
CA ASN A 92 -16.13 -45.74 -2.38
C ASN A 92 -17.26 -44.87 -1.73
N VAL A 93 -18.19 -44.21 -2.47
CA VAL A 93 -18.16 -43.52 -3.80
C VAL A 93 -19.43 -42.62 -3.99
N LEU A 94 -19.37 -41.60 -4.86
CA LEU A 94 -20.48 -40.82 -5.49
C LEU A 94 -21.44 -39.89 -4.67
N GLN A 95 -21.43 -38.61 -5.08
CA GLN A 95 -22.58 -37.83 -5.63
C GLN A 95 -23.76 -37.34 -4.73
N GLY A 96 -24.12 -36.05 -4.87
CA GLY A 96 -25.55 -35.62 -4.80
C GLY A 96 -25.88 -34.31 -4.05
N ASN A 97 -25.96 -33.21 -4.80
CA ASN A 97 -26.77 -31.98 -4.66
C ASN A 97 -27.59 -31.65 -3.38
N THR A 98 -27.65 -30.32 -3.13
CA THR A 98 -28.70 -29.53 -2.44
C THR A 98 -30.16 -29.98 -2.73
N PRO A 99 -31.20 -29.68 -1.89
CA PRO A 99 -31.35 -28.41 -1.15
C PRO A 99 -32.15 -28.36 0.19
N LYS A 100 -32.16 -27.15 0.79
CA LYS A 100 -33.23 -26.46 1.57
C LYS A 100 -34.39 -27.28 2.20
N SER A 101 -34.65 -26.98 3.48
CA SER A 101 -35.93 -26.42 4.02
C SER A 101 -36.43 -27.07 5.32
N PHE A 102 -36.77 -26.19 6.27
CA PHE A 102 -37.59 -26.37 7.47
C PHE A 102 -38.59 -27.55 7.52
N GLY A 103 -38.69 -28.17 8.71
CA GLY A 103 -39.98 -28.18 9.43
C GLY A 103 -40.49 -29.49 10.01
N ASN A 104 -40.56 -29.55 11.35
CA ASN A 104 -41.44 -30.39 12.18
C ASN A 104 -41.43 -31.95 12.06
N GLY A 105 -41.13 -32.59 13.19
CA GLY A 105 -42.18 -33.41 13.85
C GLY A 105 -41.83 -34.83 14.32
N PHE A 106 -41.59 -34.98 15.62
CA PHE A 106 -41.86 -36.16 16.51
C PHE A 106 -41.47 -37.59 16.07
N GLY A 107 -40.78 -38.38 16.93
CA GLY A 107 -40.67 -39.83 16.64
C GLY A 107 -39.81 -40.81 17.48
N GLN A 108 -39.47 -40.55 18.74
CA GLN A 108 -39.01 -41.51 19.78
C GLN A 108 -38.22 -42.82 19.45
N LEU A 109 -37.09 -42.99 20.18
CA LEU A 109 -36.52 -44.25 20.75
C LEU A 109 -35.82 -45.29 19.83
N SER A 110 -34.52 -45.56 20.11
CA SER A 110 -34.11 -46.77 20.88
C SER A 110 -32.60 -46.87 21.20
N LEU A 111 -32.25 -46.53 22.45
CA LEU A 111 -31.30 -47.22 23.36
C LEU A 111 -30.04 -47.98 22.81
N GLY A 112 -28.84 -47.52 23.21
CA GLY A 112 -27.92 -48.38 24.00
C GLY A 112 -26.48 -48.69 23.53
N THR A 113 -25.51 -47.85 23.91
CA THR A 113 -24.14 -48.20 24.39
C THR A 113 -23.52 -46.95 25.04
N SER A 114 -22.95 -47.03 26.25
CA SER A 114 -22.69 -45.80 27.07
C SER A 114 -21.26 -45.58 27.59
N ASP A 115 -20.39 -46.58 27.64
CA ASP A 115 -19.15 -46.45 28.43
C ASP A 115 -17.94 -46.01 27.61
N SER A 116 -17.81 -46.46 26.35
CA SER A 116 -16.62 -46.19 25.51
C SER A 116 -16.55 -44.77 24.93
N SER A 117 -17.66 -44.03 24.88
CA SER A 117 -17.66 -42.62 24.45
C SER A 117 -17.20 -41.68 25.55
N LYS A 118 -17.33 -42.08 26.83
CA LYS A 118 -17.07 -41.21 27.97
C LYS A 118 -15.57 -40.97 28.18
N GLU A 119 -14.76 -42.02 28.23
CA GLU A 119 -13.29 -41.90 28.36
C GLU A 119 -12.67 -41.11 27.20
N LEU A 120 -13.26 -41.21 26.01
CA LEU A 120 -12.81 -40.48 24.81
C LEU A 120 -13.25 -39.01 24.82
N LEU A 121 -14.40 -38.70 25.45
CA LEU A 121 -14.78 -37.31 25.74
C LEU A 121 -13.84 -36.72 26.81
N GLU A 122 -13.60 -37.43 27.90
CA GLU A 122 -12.81 -36.99 29.05
C GLU A 122 -11.36 -36.68 28.65
N ALA A 123 -10.74 -37.50 27.80
CA ALA A 123 -9.42 -37.22 27.21
C ALA A 123 -9.43 -36.05 26.20
N ALA A 124 -10.53 -35.83 25.48
CA ALA A 124 -10.68 -34.68 24.58
C ALA A 124 -10.92 -33.38 25.37
N GLU A 125 -11.67 -33.43 26.47
CA GLU A 125 -11.86 -32.34 27.42
C GLU A 125 -10.55 -31.97 28.11
N GLU A 126 -9.73 -32.95 28.54
CA GLU A 126 -8.37 -32.72 29.04
C GLU A 126 -7.47 -32.05 27.99
N THR A 127 -7.49 -32.53 26.74
CA THR A 127 -6.73 -31.89 25.63
C THR A 127 -7.23 -30.46 25.32
N ILE A 128 -8.53 -30.21 25.44
CA ILE A 128 -9.13 -28.87 25.26
C ILE A 128 -8.84 -27.96 26.46
N GLU A 129 -8.76 -28.49 27.68
CA GLU A 129 -8.33 -27.74 28.87
C GLU A 129 -6.84 -27.37 28.75
N GLU A 130 -5.97 -28.29 28.31
CA GLU A 130 -4.56 -28.02 28.00
C GLU A 130 -4.44 -26.91 26.93
N LEU A 131 -5.13 -27.02 25.80
CA LEU A 131 -5.13 -25.99 24.75
C LEU A 131 -5.73 -24.66 25.23
N ARG A 132 -6.71 -24.68 26.14
CA ARG A 132 -7.25 -23.47 26.77
C ARG A 132 -6.26 -22.84 27.74
N ASP A 133 -5.50 -23.62 28.50
CA ASP A 133 -4.47 -23.10 29.40
C ASP A 133 -3.22 -22.64 28.63
N GLU A 134 -2.87 -23.29 27.51
CA GLU A 134 -1.87 -22.80 26.57
C GLU A 134 -2.34 -21.48 25.93
N ALA A 135 -3.59 -21.39 25.47
CA ALA A 135 -4.16 -20.15 24.96
C ALA A 135 -4.18 -19.03 26.03
N LYS A 136 -4.59 -19.33 27.28
CA LYS A 136 -4.49 -18.39 28.41
C LYS A 136 -3.02 -18.03 28.70
N MET A 137 -2.05 -18.92 28.48
CA MET A 137 -0.62 -18.67 28.66
C MET A 137 -0.05 -17.76 27.57
N TRP A 138 -0.36 -18.01 26.29
CA TRP A 138 -0.05 -17.13 25.18
C TRP A 138 -0.74 -15.76 25.28
N GLU A 139 -1.98 -15.71 25.78
CA GLU A 139 -2.71 -14.46 26.01
C GLU A 139 -2.09 -13.65 27.17
N ARG A 140 -1.64 -14.31 28.26
CA ARG A 140 -0.83 -13.66 29.31
C ARG A 140 0.52 -13.19 28.77
N HIS A 141 1.19 -13.97 27.93
CA HIS A 141 2.44 -13.60 27.27
C HIS A 141 2.27 -12.38 26.35
N SER A 142 1.18 -12.34 25.57
CA SER A 142 0.79 -11.22 24.71
C SER A 142 0.47 -9.95 25.52
N ARG A 143 -0.32 -10.06 26.60
CA ARG A 143 -0.55 -8.95 27.54
C ARG A 143 0.76 -8.43 28.15
N LYS A 144 1.66 -9.32 28.57
CA LYS A 144 2.96 -8.95 29.14
C LYS A 144 3.83 -8.24 28.09
N LEU A 145 4.00 -8.83 26.91
CA LEU A 145 4.77 -8.23 25.82
C LEU A 145 4.23 -6.85 25.42
N LYS A 146 2.90 -6.66 25.44
CA LYS A 146 2.26 -5.36 25.23
C LYS A 146 2.61 -4.36 26.33
N ALA A 147 2.59 -4.76 27.61
CA ALA A 147 2.99 -3.91 28.72
C ALA A 147 4.49 -3.56 28.70
N ASP A 148 5.35 -4.54 28.37
CA ASP A 148 6.79 -4.35 28.22
C ASP A 148 7.11 -3.40 27.04
N LEU A 149 6.38 -3.50 25.92
CA LEU A 149 6.45 -2.56 24.79
C LEU A 149 5.94 -1.16 25.14
N GLU A 150 4.88 -1.05 25.94
CA GLU A 150 4.35 0.23 26.41
C GLU A 150 5.31 0.90 27.40
N MET A 151 5.98 0.11 28.24
CA MET A 151 7.07 0.55 29.12
C MET A 151 8.28 1.04 28.31
N LEU A 152 8.77 0.26 27.33
CA LEU A 152 9.85 0.70 26.42
C LEU A 152 9.48 1.98 25.67
N LYS A 153 8.23 2.10 25.18
CA LYS A 153 7.75 3.29 24.48
C LYS A 153 7.72 4.52 25.40
N LYS A 154 7.38 4.33 26.68
CA LYS A 154 7.46 5.37 27.70
C LYS A 154 8.91 5.76 27.99
N GLU A 155 9.80 4.79 28.20
CA GLU A 155 11.23 5.03 28.45
C GLU A 155 11.91 5.75 27.27
N CYS A 156 11.59 5.38 26.03
CA CYS A 156 12.06 6.08 24.82
C CYS A 156 11.51 7.51 24.74
N SER A 157 10.26 7.75 25.16
CA SER A 157 9.69 9.10 25.24
C SER A 157 10.37 9.96 26.31
N GLU A 158 10.68 9.37 27.47
CA GLU A 158 11.38 10.04 28.58
C GLU A 158 12.84 10.34 28.22
N LYS A 159 13.56 9.40 27.58
CA LYS A 159 14.90 9.65 27.01
C LYS A 159 14.87 10.70 25.91
N SER A 160 13.85 10.72 25.06
CA SER A 160 13.69 11.75 24.02
C SER A 160 13.42 13.14 24.60
N LYS A 161 12.75 13.25 25.76
CA LYS A 161 12.61 14.51 26.51
C LYS A 161 13.92 14.95 27.12
N GLN A 162 14.60 14.05 27.84
CA GLN A 162 15.92 14.32 28.44
C GLN A 162 16.95 14.75 27.38
N GLN A 163 16.93 14.15 26.19
CA GLN A 163 17.78 14.55 25.08
C GLN A 163 17.44 15.95 24.53
N ALA A 164 16.16 16.34 24.53
CA ALA A 164 15.74 17.69 24.15
C ALA A 164 16.08 18.73 25.23
N GLU A 165 15.90 18.39 26.51
CA GLU A 165 16.29 19.19 27.67
C GLU A 165 17.80 19.47 27.67
N LEU A 166 18.63 18.43 27.54
CA LEU A 166 20.08 18.56 27.39
C LEU A 166 20.51 19.36 26.14
N ALA A 167 19.74 19.29 25.04
CA ALA A 167 20.01 20.11 23.86
C ALA A 167 19.68 21.60 24.08
N VAL A 168 18.66 21.90 24.89
CA VAL A 168 18.34 23.27 25.32
C VAL A 168 19.40 23.80 26.29
N GLU A 169 19.84 23.00 27.27
CA GLU A 169 20.92 23.37 28.19
C GLU A 169 22.25 23.63 27.46
N LEU A 170 22.63 22.77 26.52
CA LEU A 170 23.80 23.00 25.66
C LEU A 170 23.66 24.27 24.80
N SER A 171 22.47 24.57 24.31
CA SER A 171 22.20 25.78 23.55
C SER A 171 22.30 27.04 24.42
N ALA A 172 21.79 26.99 25.66
CA ALA A 172 21.93 28.06 26.64
C ALA A 172 23.41 28.28 27.03
N ALA A 173 24.14 27.22 27.37
CA ALA A 173 25.57 27.29 27.69
C ALA A 173 26.42 27.79 26.51
N HIS A 174 26.03 27.51 25.26
CA HIS A 174 26.65 28.11 24.07
C HIS A 174 26.31 29.60 23.92
N ALA A 175 25.06 30.01 24.18
CA ALA A 175 24.67 31.41 24.17
C ALA A 175 25.39 32.24 25.25
N GLU A 176 25.50 31.71 26.48
CA GLU A 176 26.30 32.32 27.55
C GLU A 176 27.78 32.45 27.15
N ARG A 177 28.40 31.37 26.67
CA ARG A 177 29.79 31.36 26.18
C ARG A 177 30.02 32.42 25.10
N ASP A 178 29.07 32.61 24.19
CA ASP A 178 29.21 33.56 23.09
C ASP A 178 28.82 34.99 23.50
N SER A 179 28.04 35.18 24.56
CA SER A 179 27.89 36.46 25.27
C SER A 179 29.19 36.88 25.95
N TYR A 180 29.79 36.00 26.76
CA TYR A 180 31.11 36.25 27.37
C TYR A 180 32.21 36.47 26.33
N ARG A 181 32.13 35.81 25.16
CA ARG A 181 33.02 36.09 24.02
C ARG A 181 32.86 37.52 23.50
N GLN A 182 31.63 38.00 23.34
CA GLN A 182 31.35 39.37 22.89
C GLN A 182 31.86 40.40 23.91
N GLU A 183 31.59 40.19 25.19
CA GLU A 183 32.11 41.03 26.29
C GLU A 183 33.65 41.06 26.30
N ILE A 184 34.33 39.92 26.13
CA ILE A 184 35.79 39.86 26.01
C ILE A 184 36.30 40.62 24.77
N GLU A 185 35.63 40.51 23.63
CA GLU A 185 36.02 41.21 22.39
C GLU A 185 35.76 42.73 22.48
N GLU A 186 34.73 43.16 23.21
CA GLU A 186 34.41 44.56 23.50
C GLU A 186 35.39 45.17 24.52
N LEU A 187 35.68 44.48 25.63
CA LEU A 187 36.72 44.88 26.59
C LEU A 187 38.11 44.97 25.94
N LYS A 188 38.43 44.03 25.03
CA LYS A 188 39.66 44.04 24.23
C LYS A 188 39.69 45.20 23.23
N SER A 189 38.55 45.54 22.63
CA SER A 189 38.41 46.73 21.77
C SER A 189 38.59 48.03 22.57
N SER A 190 38.04 48.10 23.79
CA SER A 190 38.24 49.20 24.73
C SER A 190 39.71 49.35 25.16
N MET A 191 40.39 48.25 25.50
CA MET A 191 41.85 48.24 25.72
C MET A 191 42.64 48.73 24.49
N GLN A 192 42.20 48.40 23.29
CA GLN A 192 42.83 48.86 22.04
C GLN A 192 42.57 50.35 21.78
N GLU A 193 41.42 50.89 22.23
CA GLU A 193 41.17 52.33 22.22
C GLU A 193 42.00 53.09 23.26
N VAL A 194 42.16 52.53 24.46
CA VAL A 194 43.04 53.10 25.51
C VAL A 194 44.50 53.15 25.04
N THR A 195 45.02 52.05 24.46
CA THR A 195 46.41 52.01 23.96
C THR A 195 46.64 52.86 22.71
N THR A 196 45.62 53.13 21.89
CA THR A 196 45.74 54.09 20.77
C THR A 196 45.65 55.55 21.23
N ARG A 197 44.95 55.85 22.33
CA ARG A 197 44.99 57.17 22.99
C ARG A 197 46.33 57.41 23.72
N GLN A 198 47.04 56.37 24.16
CA GLN A 198 48.30 56.47 24.92
C GLN A 198 49.54 56.76 24.06
N LYS A 199 49.52 57.84 23.27
CA LYS A 199 50.69 58.33 22.48
C LYS A 199 51.13 59.77 22.76
N VAL A 200 50.66 60.38 23.84
CA VAL A 200 51.20 61.64 24.40
C VAL A 200 51.24 61.56 25.93
N GLY A 201 52.34 61.97 26.54
CA GLY A 201 52.43 62.27 27.98
C GLY A 201 52.93 61.14 28.88
N THR A 202 54.23 61.16 29.22
CA THR A 202 54.82 60.30 30.25
C THR A 202 54.63 60.88 31.66
N SER A 203 53.73 60.29 32.44
CA SER A 203 53.80 60.21 33.91
C SER A 203 52.90 59.06 34.38
N LYS A 204 52.98 58.69 35.68
CA LYS A 204 52.19 57.61 36.31
C LYS A 204 52.46 56.18 35.79
N TYR A 205 53.69 55.69 35.96
CA TYR A 205 53.96 54.23 35.99
C TYR A 205 53.89 53.65 37.42
N GLY A 206 53.77 54.51 38.45
CA GLY A 206 53.54 54.11 39.85
C GLY A 206 52.06 53.80 40.10
N ASP A 207 51.17 54.77 39.88
CA ASP A 207 49.72 54.61 40.05
C ASP A 207 49.14 53.37 39.36
N TRP A 208 49.69 52.94 38.22
CA TRP A 208 49.19 51.74 37.54
C TRP A 208 49.63 50.43 38.22
N ILE A 209 50.77 50.40 38.91
CA ILE A 209 51.18 49.26 39.75
C ILE A 209 50.37 49.25 41.04
N ASP A 210 50.17 50.41 41.67
CA ASP A 210 49.36 50.52 42.88
C ASP A 210 47.88 50.21 42.60
N LEU A 211 47.31 50.70 41.49
CA LEU A 211 45.93 50.41 41.07
C LEU A 211 45.76 48.98 40.53
N GLN A 212 46.77 48.40 39.86
CA GLN A 212 46.75 46.96 39.54
C GLN A 212 46.73 46.14 40.83
N LYS A 213 47.51 46.53 41.84
CA LYS A 213 47.55 45.83 43.12
C LYS A 213 46.26 46.01 43.92
N GLU A 214 45.68 47.21 43.92
CA GLU A 214 44.36 47.50 44.50
C GLU A 214 43.28 46.63 43.82
N LEU A 215 43.33 46.50 42.49
CA LEU A 215 42.45 45.60 41.73
C LEU A 215 42.73 44.10 42.01
N GLU A 216 43.98 43.70 42.23
CA GLU A 216 44.32 42.32 42.61
C GLU A 216 43.85 41.98 44.04
N ASP A 217 43.99 42.91 44.99
CA ASP A 217 43.48 42.78 46.35
C ASP A 217 41.94 42.86 46.40
N ASP A 218 41.27 43.65 45.54
CA ASP A 218 39.81 43.67 45.36
C ASP A 218 39.29 42.37 44.72
N VAL A 219 39.93 41.88 43.65
CA VAL A 219 39.58 40.58 43.02
C VAL A 219 39.79 39.43 44.00
N LYS A 220 40.78 39.54 44.89
CA LYS A 220 40.99 38.59 45.99
C LYS A 220 39.92 38.73 47.07
N PHE A 221 39.57 39.95 47.50
CA PHE A 221 38.47 40.19 48.44
C PHE A 221 37.13 39.68 47.91
N LEU A 222 36.83 39.87 46.63
CA LEU A 222 35.64 39.33 45.97
C LEU A 222 35.67 37.79 45.87
N LYS A 223 36.84 37.17 45.68
CA LYS A 223 37.00 35.70 45.75
C LYS A 223 36.80 35.17 47.16
N ASP A 224 37.42 35.78 48.16
CA ASP A 224 37.29 35.40 49.57
C ASP A 224 35.85 35.63 50.07
N SER A 225 35.19 36.69 49.59
CA SER A 225 33.77 36.97 49.84
C SER A 225 32.84 35.97 49.15
N ASN A 226 33.08 35.61 47.88
CA ASN A 226 32.33 34.56 47.20
C ASN A 226 32.57 33.17 47.80
N ALA A 227 33.77 32.88 48.32
CA ALA A 227 34.05 31.66 49.07
C ALA A 227 33.28 31.64 50.39
N ASN A 228 33.26 32.75 51.13
CA ASN A 228 32.47 32.91 52.35
C ASN A 228 30.95 32.82 52.07
N LEU A 229 30.45 33.42 51.00
CA LEU A 229 29.05 33.28 50.54
C LEU A 229 28.73 31.84 50.12
N SER A 230 29.66 31.12 49.47
CA SER A 230 29.48 29.71 49.13
C SER A 230 29.45 28.82 50.37
N VAL A 231 30.27 29.13 51.39
CA VAL A 231 30.22 28.46 52.70
C VAL A 231 28.94 28.80 53.45
N GLN A 232 28.48 30.05 53.44
CA GLN A 232 27.19 30.44 54.03
C GLN A 232 26.03 29.75 53.31
N LEU A 233 26.02 29.73 51.98
CA LEU A 233 25.01 29.03 51.18
C LEU A 233 24.99 27.54 51.53
N LYS A 234 26.15 26.88 51.54
CA LYS A 234 26.26 25.47 51.94
C LYS A 234 25.77 25.24 53.37
N ASN A 235 26.17 26.08 54.32
CA ASN A 235 25.72 25.97 55.71
C ASN A 235 24.21 26.21 55.85
N THR A 236 23.61 27.10 55.05
CA THR A 236 22.14 27.26 55.01
C THR A 236 21.44 26.10 54.31
N GLN A 237 22.06 25.45 53.32
CA GLN A 237 21.55 24.22 52.72
C GLN A 237 21.61 23.05 53.71
N GLU A 238 22.71 22.91 54.46
CA GLU A 238 22.87 21.90 55.51
C GLU A 238 21.88 22.16 56.67
N ALA A 239 21.73 23.40 57.15
CA ALA A 239 20.73 23.76 58.15
C ALA A 239 19.28 23.60 57.64
N ASN A 240 19.02 23.81 56.34
CA ASN A 240 17.71 23.52 55.73
C ASN A 240 17.46 22.00 55.61
N ILE A 241 18.50 21.19 55.37
CA ILE A 241 18.40 19.72 55.39
C ILE A 241 18.12 19.24 56.81
N GLU A 242 18.83 19.76 57.83
CA GLU A 242 18.54 19.48 59.24
C GLU A 242 17.11 19.92 59.62
N LEU A 243 16.66 21.09 59.17
CA LEU A 243 15.29 21.55 59.38
C LEU A 243 14.25 20.65 58.68
N VAL A 244 14.54 20.14 57.48
CA VAL A 244 13.66 19.19 56.78
C VAL A 244 13.64 17.83 57.49
N SER A 245 14.77 17.34 58.01
CA SER A 245 14.79 16.13 58.84
C SER A 245 14.00 16.32 60.13
N ILE A 246 14.17 17.44 60.83
CA ILE A 246 13.38 17.78 62.04
C ILE A 246 11.89 17.93 61.70
N LEU A 247 11.54 18.54 60.57
CA LEU A 247 10.15 18.63 60.12
C LEU A 247 9.58 17.25 59.76
N GLN A 248 10.37 16.35 59.19
CA GLN A 248 9.96 14.98 58.87
C GLN A 248 9.78 14.13 60.14
N GLU A 249 10.66 14.26 61.14
CA GLU A 249 10.49 13.66 62.47
C GLU A 249 9.27 14.24 63.22
N LEU A 250 9.03 15.55 63.10
CA LEU A 250 7.82 16.18 63.63
C LEU A 250 6.55 15.73 62.90
N GLU A 251 6.60 15.52 61.58
CA GLU A 251 5.46 15.06 60.79
C GLU A 251 5.17 13.56 61.06
N GLU A 252 6.19 12.72 61.20
CA GLU A 252 6.08 11.32 61.64
C GLU A 252 5.50 11.23 63.06
N THR A 253 6.02 12.01 64.02
CA THR A 253 5.48 12.02 65.39
C THR A 253 4.09 12.67 65.49
N ILE A 254 3.74 13.63 64.63
CA ILE A 254 2.38 14.15 64.48
C ILE A 254 1.45 13.08 63.89
N GLU A 255 1.88 12.30 62.90
CA GLU A 255 1.07 11.23 62.32
C GLU A 255 0.92 10.04 63.27
N GLU A 256 1.94 9.72 64.06
CA GLU A 256 1.85 8.75 65.14
C GLU A 256 0.94 9.23 66.29
N GLN A 257 0.97 10.52 66.63
CA GLN A 257 0.01 11.14 67.57
C GLN A 257 -1.42 11.15 67.01
N LYS A 258 -1.64 11.46 65.72
CA LYS A 258 -2.96 11.32 65.07
C LYS A 258 -3.44 9.87 65.08
N ALA A 259 -2.54 8.92 64.83
CA ALA A 259 -2.85 7.50 64.90
C ALA A 259 -3.23 7.09 66.32
N GLU A 260 -2.53 7.56 67.35
CA GLU A 260 -2.85 7.29 68.76
C GLU A 260 -4.15 7.97 69.20
N ILE A 261 -4.40 9.23 68.82
CA ILE A 261 -5.70 9.91 69.00
C ILE A 261 -6.82 9.11 68.32
N THR A 262 -6.55 8.51 67.15
CA THR A 262 -7.49 7.65 66.43
C THR A 262 -7.68 6.29 67.10
N ARG A 263 -6.68 5.74 67.81
CA ARG A 263 -6.82 4.56 68.68
C ARG A 263 -7.65 4.89 69.92
N ILE A 264 -7.32 5.95 70.64
CA ILE A 264 -8.04 6.42 71.85
C ILE A 264 -9.51 6.76 71.52
N SER A 265 -9.77 7.42 70.39
CA SER A 265 -11.12 7.72 69.91
C SER A 265 -11.94 6.46 69.57
N LYS A 266 -11.28 5.36 69.21
CA LYS A 266 -11.93 4.03 69.04
C LYS A 266 -12.14 3.27 70.34
N VAL A 267 -11.40 3.59 71.41
CA VAL A 267 -11.53 2.94 72.73
C VAL A 267 -12.67 3.54 73.56
N ASN A 268 -12.93 4.85 73.47
CA ASN A 268 -13.86 5.55 74.36
C ASN A 268 -15.36 5.43 74.03
N ASN A 269 -15.76 4.66 73.00
CA ASN A 269 -17.17 4.46 72.62
C ASN A 269 -17.54 2.97 72.53
N VAL A 270 -17.63 2.32 73.70
CA VAL A 270 -18.33 1.03 73.86
C VAL A 270 -19.31 1.15 75.02
N THR A 271 -20.60 0.94 74.75
CA THR A 271 -21.65 0.79 75.76
C THR A 271 -22.69 -0.19 75.25
N ASP A 272 -22.54 -1.45 75.69
CA ASP A 272 -23.55 -2.40 76.15
C ASP A 272 -24.96 -2.52 75.51
N PRO A 273 -25.55 -3.73 75.49
CA PRO A 273 -24.91 -5.03 75.21
C PRO A 273 -25.87 -6.04 74.51
N ASP A 274 -25.96 -6.06 73.17
CA ASP A 274 -26.39 -7.27 72.45
C ASP A 274 -25.91 -7.27 70.98
N ALA A 275 -26.05 -8.39 70.28
CA ALA A 275 -25.65 -8.61 68.88
C ALA A 275 -24.13 -8.46 68.58
N LEU A 276 -23.32 -9.32 69.21
CA LEU A 276 -21.90 -9.50 68.88
C LEU A 276 -21.69 -10.09 67.45
N LYS A 277 -21.36 -9.25 66.45
CA LYS A 277 -20.21 -9.48 65.52
C LYS A 277 -19.85 -8.25 64.66
N ASN A 278 -18.91 -7.45 65.18
CA ASN A 278 -17.99 -6.49 64.52
C ASN A 278 -18.47 -5.52 63.42
N GLY A 279 -18.30 -4.21 63.71
CA GLY A 279 -18.49 -3.10 62.76
C GLY A 279 -17.30 -2.14 62.52
N SER A 280 -16.39 -1.90 63.48
CA SER A 280 -15.40 -0.78 63.41
C SER A 280 -13.90 -1.18 63.36
N LEU A 281 -13.57 -2.40 63.79
CA LEU A 281 -12.38 -3.13 63.31
C LEU A 281 -12.54 -3.52 61.81
N VAL A 282 -13.79 -3.41 61.36
CA VAL A 282 -14.51 -3.45 60.06
C VAL A 282 -13.79 -3.03 58.76
N LYS A 283 -12.46 -2.93 58.68
CA LYS A 283 -11.74 -2.77 57.40
C LYS A 283 -10.55 -3.70 57.23
N GLN A 284 -9.65 -3.78 58.22
CA GLN A 284 -8.82 -4.99 58.32
C GLN A 284 -9.70 -6.20 58.61
N ASP A 285 -10.90 -6.01 59.19
CA ASP A 285 -11.98 -7.00 59.18
C ASP A 285 -12.93 -6.94 57.96
N THR A 286 -13.01 -5.93 57.08
CA THR A 286 -13.62 -6.15 55.73
C THR A 286 -12.59 -6.69 54.73
N GLU A 287 -11.51 -7.26 55.25
CA GLU A 287 -10.46 -7.93 54.52
C GLU A 287 -10.13 -9.26 55.22
N TRP A 288 -10.09 -9.33 56.56
CA TRP A 288 -10.11 -10.60 57.33
C TRP A 288 -11.49 -11.19 57.51
N ALA A 289 -12.57 -10.42 57.50
CA ALA A 289 -13.96 -10.84 57.24
C ALA A 289 -14.50 -10.17 55.96
N LYS A 290 -13.62 -10.01 54.95
CA LYS A 290 -13.95 -10.45 53.58
C LYS A 290 -13.18 -11.71 53.17
N GLN A 291 -12.03 -12.03 53.76
CA GLN A 291 -11.44 -13.37 53.71
C GLN A 291 -12.28 -14.36 54.53
N MET A 292 -12.75 -13.98 55.72
CA MET A 292 -13.77 -14.69 56.50
C MET A 292 -15.19 -14.23 56.16
N SER A 293 -15.44 -13.28 55.23
CA SER A 293 -16.73 -13.33 54.52
C SER A 293 -16.59 -14.42 53.48
N ILE A 294 -15.72 -14.31 52.47
CA ILE A 294 -15.46 -15.36 51.47
C ILE A 294 -15.24 -16.76 52.10
N LYS A 295 -14.69 -16.88 53.31
CA LYS A 295 -14.58 -18.15 54.07
C LYS A 295 -15.66 -18.41 55.11
N GLU A 296 -16.43 -17.44 55.63
CA GLU A 296 -17.74 -17.73 56.26
C GLU A 296 -18.89 -17.74 55.24
N ASP A 297 -18.62 -17.54 53.96
CA ASP A 297 -19.48 -17.62 52.76
C ASP A 297 -19.08 -18.86 51.95
N GLU A 298 -17.83 -19.32 52.03
CA GLU A 298 -17.45 -20.70 51.71
C GLU A 298 -17.90 -21.61 52.86
N ILE A 299 -17.71 -21.23 54.14
CA ILE A 299 -18.27 -21.98 55.28
C ILE A 299 -19.77 -21.73 55.46
N THR A 300 -20.42 -20.68 54.94
CA THR A 300 -21.90 -20.65 54.83
C THR A 300 -22.44 -21.12 53.50
N MET A 301 -21.70 -21.18 52.39
CA MET A 301 -22.10 -22.03 51.25
C MET A 301 -21.91 -23.51 51.59
N LEU A 302 -20.93 -23.88 52.41
CA LEU A 302 -20.74 -25.24 52.92
C LEU A 302 -21.64 -25.53 54.13
N ARG A 303 -21.96 -24.57 55.01
CA ARG A 303 -23.00 -24.73 56.04
C ARG A 303 -24.41 -24.57 55.49
N GLU A 304 -24.62 -23.91 54.36
CA GLU A 304 -25.90 -23.94 53.64
C GLU A 304 -25.95 -25.17 52.74
N LYS A 305 -24.87 -25.68 52.17
CA LYS A 305 -24.90 -27.03 51.56
C LYS A 305 -25.17 -28.07 52.67
N LEU A 306 -24.52 -27.95 53.82
CA LEU A 306 -24.76 -28.81 54.99
C LEU A 306 -26.14 -28.58 55.63
N ASN A 307 -26.71 -27.36 55.65
CA ASN A 307 -28.05 -27.07 56.16
C ASN A 307 -29.15 -27.28 55.11
N ARG A 308 -28.86 -27.23 53.80
CA ARG A 308 -29.74 -27.74 52.74
C ARG A 308 -29.80 -29.26 52.89
N VAL A 309 -28.67 -29.94 53.10
CA VAL A 309 -28.62 -31.36 53.50
C VAL A 309 -29.35 -31.61 54.84
N LEU A 310 -29.09 -30.85 55.91
CA LEU A 310 -29.74 -31.04 57.22
C LEU A 310 -31.23 -30.69 57.20
N ASN A 311 -31.67 -29.74 56.38
CA ASN A 311 -33.08 -29.42 56.21
C ASN A 311 -33.77 -30.41 55.26
N ILE A 312 -33.07 -31.02 54.31
CA ILE A 312 -33.54 -32.22 53.61
C ILE A 312 -33.69 -33.40 54.59
N GLU A 313 -32.84 -33.49 55.61
CA GLU A 313 -32.85 -34.57 56.62
C GLU A 313 -33.81 -34.34 57.80
N ASN A 314 -34.11 -33.08 58.18
CA ASN A 314 -35.01 -32.74 59.31
C ASN A 314 -36.35 -32.05 58.95
N ALA A 315 -36.57 -31.55 57.72
CA ALA A 315 -37.84 -30.91 57.36
C ALA A 315 -38.93 -31.94 57.00
N GLY A 316 -39.48 -32.58 58.04
CA GLY A 316 -40.59 -33.52 57.88
C GLY A 316 -41.78 -32.93 57.11
N ALA A 317 -42.11 -33.57 55.98
CA ALA A 317 -43.36 -33.42 55.22
C ALA A 317 -43.73 -32.03 54.64
N ALA A 318 -42.89 -30.99 54.75
CA ALA A 318 -43.25 -29.62 54.34
C ALA A 318 -42.16 -28.83 53.56
N GLY A 319 -41.09 -29.48 53.08
CA GLY A 319 -39.99 -28.81 52.36
C GLY A 319 -40.08 -28.79 50.82
N SER A 320 -41.03 -29.53 50.22
CA SER A 320 -40.98 -29.89 48.79
C SER A 320 -41.11 -28.69 47.83
N ASP A 321 -42.03 -27.77 48.08
CA ASP A 321 -42.30 -26.66 47.15
C ASP A 321 -41.14 -25.67 47.08
N VAL A 322 -40.43 -25.44 48.20
CA VAL A 322 -39.24 -24.57 48.21
C VAL A 322 -38.09 -25.21 47.43
N VAL A 323 -37.89 -26.53 47.59
CA VAL A 323 -36.89 -27.28 46.82
C VAL A 323 -37.21 -27.27 45.32
N TYR A 324 -38.49 -27.43 44.93
CA TYR A 324 -38.90 -27.33 43.53
C TYR A 324 -38.73 -25.92 42.96
N LEU A 325 -39.15 -24.87 43.68
CA LEU A 325 -39.15 -23.50 43.15
C LEU A 325 -37.73 -22.93 42.99
N GLU A 326 -36.76 -23.37 43.80
CA GLU A 326 -35.34 -23.07 43.57
C GLU A 326 -34.75 -23.91 42.43
N LEU A 327 -35.00 -25.23 42.41
CA LEU A 327 -34.54 -26.11 41.32
C LEU A 327 -35.09 -25.69 39.96
N GLU A 328 -36.32 -25.22 39.86
CA GLU A 328 -36.94 -24.84 38.59
C GLU A 328 -36.33 -23.56 38.01
N LYS A 329 -35.96 -22.58 38.86
CA LYS A 329 -35.19 -21.39 38.46
C LYS A 329 -33.77 -21.75 38.03
N GLU A 330 -33.11 -22.63 38.78
CA GLU A 330 -31.74 -23.08 38.48
C GLU A 330 -31.72 -23.92 37.18
N ASN A 331 -32.71 -24.80 36.99
CA ASN A 331 -32.88 -25.55 35.74
C ASN A 331 -33.21 -24.64 34.56
N GLU A 332 -34.03 -23.59 34.71
CA GLU A 332 -34.31 -22.66 33.60
C GLU A 332 -33.06 -21.84 33.22
N LEU A 333 -32.30 -21.37 34.22
CA LEU A 333 -31.03 -20.66 33.98
C LEU A 333 -30.00 -21.57 33.27
N LEU A 334 -29.88 -22.83 33.71
CA LEU A 334 -29.03 -23.83 33.07
C LEU A 334 -29.55 -24.23 31.68
N ARG A 335 -30.87 -24.30 31.46
CA ARG A 335 -31.49 -24.61 30.17
C ARG A 335 -31.22 -23.54 29.13
N VAL A 336 -31.30 -22.27 29.50
CA VAL A 336 -30.86 -21.15 28.63
C VAL A 336 -29.37 -21.26 28.33
N LYS A 337 -28.53 -21.54 29.35
CA LYS A 337 -27.08 -21.65 29.16
C LYS A 337 -26.67 -22.86 28.30
N ILE A 338 -27.42 -23.96 28.39
CA ILE A 338 -27.25 -25.14 27.53
C ILE A 338 -27.70 -24.82 26.11
N GLN A 339 -28.82 -24.13 25.88
CA GLN A 339 -29.24 -23.75 24.53
C GLN A 339 -28.25 -22.80 23.82
N GLU A 340 -27.61 -21.89 24.55
CA GLU A 340 -26.51 -21.08 24.00
C GLU A 340 -25.33 -21.97 23.57
N LEU A 341 -24.91 -22.91 24.42
CA LEU A 341 -23.79 -23.82 24.12
C LEU A 341 -24.11 -24.86 23.04
N GLU A 342 -25.35 -25.37 22.97
CA GLU A 342 -25.82 -26.27 21.91
C GLU A 342 -25.81 -25.56 20.56
N LYS A 343 -26.20 -24.29 20.51
CA LYS A 343 -26.13 -23.46 19.30
C LYS A 343 -24.68 -23.24 18.88
N ASP A 344 -23.81 -22.79 19.78
CA ASP A 344 -22.41 -22.49 19.47
C ASP A 344 -21.63 -23.75 19.05
N CYS A 345 -21.93 -24.92 19.66
CA CYS A 345 -21.40 -26.21 19.24
C CYS A 345 -21.97 -26.70 17.89
N SER A 346 -23.21 -26.34 17.54
CA SER A 346 -23.79 -26.65 16.23
C SER A 346 -23.08 -25.86 15.13
N GLU A 347 -22.90 -24.55 15.34
CA GLU A 347 -22.21 -23.67 14.39
C GLU A 347 -20.74 -24.10 14.18
N LEU A 348 -20.03 -24.45 15.26
CA LEU A 348 -18.69 -25.04 15.18
C LEU A 348 -18.65 -26.44 14.52
N THR A 349 -19.74 -27.21 14.57
CA THR A 349 -19.81 -28.52 13.89
C THR A 349 -20.00 -28.36 12.38
N ASP A 350 -20.85 -27.43 11.95
CA ASP A 350 -21.06 -27.12 10.53
C ASP A 350 -19.82 -26.50 9.89
N GLU A 351 -19.13 -25.56 10.57
CA GLU A 351 -17.85 -25.01 10.09
C GLU A 351 -16.76 -26.08 9.95
N ASN A 352 -16.65 -27.01 10.91
CA ASN A 352 -15.71 -28.12 10.83
C ASN A 352 -16.10 -29.14 9.75
N LEU A 353 -17.39 -29.40 9.51
CA LEU A 353 -17.84 -30.22 8.39
C LEU A 353 -17.45 -29.58 7.05
N GLU A 354 -17.63 -28.27 6.88
CA GLU A 354 -17.25 -27.57 5.64
C GLU A 354 -15.72 -27.55 5.43
N LEU A 355 -14.94 -27.38 6.50
CA LEU A 355 -13.48 -27.52 6.46
C LEU A 355 -13.04 -28.96 6.14
N ILE A 356 -13.72 -29.98 6.68
CA ILE A 356 -13.47 -31.39 6.34
C ILE A 356 -13.79 -31.68 4.87
N TYR A 357 -14.89 -31.15 4.32
CA TYR A 357 -15.17 -31.26 2.89
C TYR A 357 -14.07 -30.63 2.03
N LYS A 358 -13.63 -29.42 2.38
CA LYS A 358 -12.56 -28.69 1.65
C LYS A 358 -11.18 -29.37 1.77
N LEU A 359 -10.86 -30.00 2.90
CA LEU A 359 -9.62 -30.77 3.07
C LEU A 359 -9.69 -32.15 2.37
N LYS A 360 -10.87 -32.76 2.29
CA LYS A 360 -11.10 -34.04 1.60
C LYS A 360 -10.97 -33.95 0.08
N GLU A 361 -11.17 -32.77 -0.50
CA GLU A 361 -11.06 -32.52 -1.95
C GLU A 361 -9.60 -32.37 -2.44
N VAL A 362 -8.63 -32.17 -1.54
CA VAL A 362 -7.21 -31.90 -1.87
C VAL A 362 -6.26 -33.00 -1.33
N GLY A 363 -6.80 -34.06 -0.69
CA GLY A 363 -6.06 -34.99 0.18
C GLY A 363 -5.63 -36.37 -0.38
N GLY A 364 -5.77 -36.65 -1.68
CA GLY A 364 -5.39 -37.95 -2.29
C GLY A 364 -6.48 -39.04 -2.25
N ILE A 365 -6.31 -40.26 -2.80
CA ILE A 365 -5.11 -40.99 -3.24
C ILE A 365 -5.36 -41.74 -4.58
N THR A 366 -4.28 -42.05 -5.32
CA THR A 366 -4.28 -42.78 -6.60
C THR A 366 -4.49 -44.30 -6.51
N LYS A 367 -4.97 -44.91 -7.61
CA LYS A 367 -4.83 -46.33 -8.04
C LYS A 367 -5.63 -47.42 -7.30
N SER A 368 -6.51 -48.12 -8.05
CA SER A 368 -6.38 -49.55 -8.47
C SER A 368 -7.75 -50.28 -8.59
N GLN A 369 -7.93 -51.41 -9.29
CA GLN A 369 -7.42 -51.93 -10.59
C GLN A 369 -8.11 -53.29 -10.88
N GLY A 370 -8.68 -53.50 -12.07
CA GLY A 370 -9.18 -54.81 -12.56
C GLY A 370 -10.24 -54.66 -13.67
N HIS A 371 -9.99 -55.04 -14.93
CA HIS A 371 -10.09 -56.40 -15.53
C HIS A 371 -11.54 -56.86 -15.78
N CYS A 372 -11.93 -57.40 -16.97
CA CYS A 372 -11.22 -57.57 -18.26
C CYS A 372 -12.22 -57.94 -19.41
N ILE A 373 -11.72 -58.08 -20.66
CA ILE A 373 -12.38 -58.77 -21.83
C ILE A 373 -13.57 -57.98 -22.48
N SER A 374 -13.82 -57.92 -23.81
CA SER A 374 -13.26 -58.61 -25.00
C SER A 374 -13.18 -57.73 -26.28
N ASN A 375 -12.54 -58.29 -27.32
CA ASN A 375 -12.33 -57.76 -28.68
C ASN A 375 -13.62 -57.47 -29.49
N ASN A 376 -13.55 -56.51 -30.43
CA ASN A 376 -13.92 -56.78 -31.84
C ASN A 376 -13.36 -55.75 -32.86
N SER A 377 -13.72 -55.93 -34.14
CA SER A 377 -13.50 -55.06 -35.32
C SER A 377 -12.12 -55.05 -36.00
N ASN A 378 -11.54 -56.24 -36.22
CA ASN A 378 -10.66 -56.52 -37.36
C ASN A 378 -11.45 -56.46 -38.71
N LEU A 379 -12.20 -55.38 -38.97
CA LEU A 379 -13.17 -55.28 -40.07
C LEU A 379 -13.01 -54.07 -40.99
N GLN A 380 -12.57 -52.90 -40.50
CA GLN A 380 -12.24 -51.77 -41.39
C GLN A 380 -10.94 -51.98 -42.19
N ILE A 381 -10.08 -52.91 -41.75
CA ILE A 381 -8.96 -53.46 -42.56
C ILE A 381 -9.46 -54.37 -43.70
N GLY A 382 -10.72 -54.82 -43.65
CA GLY A 382 -11.39 -55.54 -44.74
C GLY A 382 -11.92 -54.61 -45.83
N GLU A 383 -12.56 -53.50 -45.45
CA GLU A 383 -13.24 -52.59 -46.39
C GLU A 383 -12.25 -51.85 -47.31
N LEU A 384 -11.11 -51.38 -46.78
CA LEU A 384 -10.03 -50.82 -47.62
C LEU A 384 -9.47 -51.83 -48.65
N LYS A 385 -9.58 -53.14 -48.39
CA LYS A 385 -9.15 -54.21 -49.33
C LYS A 385 -10.22 -54.65 -50.33
N ALA A 386 -11.42 -54.06 -50.26
CA ALA A 386 -12.44 -54.19 -51.30
C ALA A 386 -12.32 -53.05 -52.32
N HIS A 387 -12.18 -51.80 -51.86
CA HIS A 387 -12.25 -50.62 -52.73
C HIS A 387 -11.08 -50.51 -53.73
N ILE A 388 -9.87 -50.92 -53.34
CA ILE A 388 -8.69 -50.95 -54.23
C ILE A 388 -8.95 -51.79 -55.49
N ARG A 389 -9.60 -52.96 -55.34
CA ARG A 389 -9.90 -53.87 -56.47
C ARG A 389 -11.01 -53.39 -57.41
N GLN A 390 -11.76 -52.36 -57.05
CA GLN A 390 -12.81 -51.80 -57.90
C GLN A 390 -12.21 -50.80 -58.91
N LEU A 391 -11.21 -50.01 -58.50
CA LEU A 391 -10.51 -49.07 -59.38
C LEU A 391 -9.58 -49.78 -60.39
N GLU A 392 -9.03 -50.94 -60.00
CA GLU A 392 -8.24 -51.83 -60.87
C GLU A 392 -9.04 -52.43 -62.04
N GLU A 393 -10.37 -52.34 -62.04
CA GLU A 393 -11.25 -52.93 -63.07
C GLU A 393 -11.91 -51.90 -64.00
N GLU A 394 -12.04 -50.64 -63.57
CA GLU A 394 -12.45 -49.54 -64.47
C GLU A 394 -11.33 -49.12 -65.43
N LEU A 395 -10.06 -49.25 -65.03
CA LEU A 395 -8.91 -48.99 -65.93
C LEU A 395 -8.88 -49.99 -67.11
N ARG A 396 -9.35 -51.23 -66.91
CA ARG A 396 -9.37 -52.31 -67.92
C ARG A 396 -10.40 -52.13 -69.05
N ASN A 397 -11.24 -51.10 -69.01
CA ASN A 397 -12.42 -50.98 -69.88
C ASN A 397 -12.37 -49.80 -70.88
N LYS A 398 -11.19 -49.22 -71.18
CA LYS A 398 -11.07 -48.10 -72.13
C LYS A 398 -9.97 -48.17 -73.20
N GLU A 399 -9.06 -49.13 -73.15
CA GLU A 399 -7.95 -49.26 -74.13
C GLU A 399 -8.13 -50.45 -75.09
N LEU A 400 -9.35 -50.60 -75.65
CA LEU A 400 -9.57 -51.45 -76.82
C LEU A 400 -10.76 -51.01 -77.68
N LEU A 401 -10.55 -50.05 -78.59
CA LEU A 401 -11.42 -49.88 -79.79
C LEU A 401 -10.76 -49.09 -80.95
N HIS A 402 -9.80 -49.75 -81.60
CA HIS A 402 -9.44 -49.67 -83.02
C HIS A 402 -9.10 -48.33 -83.73
N THR A 403 -7.81 -48.28 -84.08
CA THR A 403 -7.25 -47.96 -85.41
C THR A 403 -8.14 -48.29 -86.64
N GLY A 404 -8.02 -47.52 -87.74
CA GLY A 404 -8.35 -48.07 -89.08
C GLY A 404 -8.90 -47.15 -90.20
N SER A 405 -8.03 -46.34 -90.81
CA SER A 405 -8.03 -45.85 -92.22
C SER A 405 -9.22 -46.12 -93.19
N PHE A 406 -9.55 -45.12 -94.01
CA PHE A 406 -9.65 -45.31 -95.48
C PHE A 406 -9.33 -44.02 -96.26
N ALA A 407 -8.84 -44.14 -97.50
CA ALA A 407 -8.24 -43.04 -98.25
C ALA A 407 -8.81 -42.84 -99.68
N GLY A 408 -8.57 -41.66 -100.27
CA GLY A 408 -8.47 -41.51 -101.74
C GLY A 408 -9.43 -40.54 -102.44
N ALA A 409 -9.22 -39.22 -102.32
CA ALA A 409 -9.84 -38.25 -103.23
C ALA A 409 -8.97 -36.98 -103.46
N SER A 410 -9.01 -36.45 -104.69
CA SER A 410 -8.69 -35.06 -105.05
C SER A 410 -7.31 -34.48 -104.71
N ILE A 411 -6.26 -35.07 -105.30
CA ILE A 411 -4.87 -34.53 -105.37
C ILE A 411 -4.78 -33.13 -106.06
N SER A 412 -5.86 -32.62 -106.65
CA SER A 412 -5.92 -31.33 -107.34
C SER A 412 -5.85 -30.09 -106.43
N SER A 413 -6.32 -30.16 -105.17
CA SER A 413 -6.20 -29.03 -104.23
C SER A 413 -4.76 -28.79 -103.76
N SER A 414 -3.91 -29.83 -103.82
CA SER A 414 -2.56 -29.84 -103.27
C SER A 414 -1.66 -28.73 -103.81
N LYS A 415 -1.81 -28.32 -105.07
CA LYS A 415 -0.93 -27.29 -105.67
C LYS A 415 -1.26 -25.86 -105.27
N GLU A 416 -2.55 -25.50 -105.19
CA GLU A 416 -2.93 -24.19 -104.61
C GLU A 416 -2.60 -24.12 -103.12
N LEU A 417 -2.76 -25.24 -102.41
CA LEU A 417 -2.29 -25.35 -101.03
C LEU A 417 -0.78 -25.18 -100.95
N GLN A 418 0.01 -25.80 -101.83
CA GLN A 418 1.47 -25.70 -101.84
C GLN A 418 1.97 -24.26 -102.09
N GLU A 419 1.34 -23.51 -103.00
CA GLU A 419 1.68 -22.10 -103.25
C GLU A 419 1.28 -21.19 -102.09
N LYS A 420 0.10 -21.41 -101.49
CA LYS A 420 -0.32 -20.71 -100.25
C LYS A 420 0.53 -21.09 -99.05
N CYS A 421 1.00 -22.33 -98.95
CA CYS A 421 1.97 -22.77 -97.94
C CYS A 421 3.31 -22.07 -98.13
N ALA A 422 3.83 -21.92 -99.35
CA ALA A 422 5.09 -21.18 -99.58
C ALA A 422 5.00 -19.70 -99.17
N ASP A 423 3.89 -19.03 -99.46
CA ASP A 423 3.67 -17.62 -99.04
C ASP A 423 3.39 -17.50 -97.52
N LEU A 424 2.76 -18.50 -96.90
CA LEU A 424 2.64 -18.61 -95.44
C LEU A 424 3.98 -18.94 -94.77
N GLU A 425 4.82 -19.80 -95.36
CA GLU A 425 6.18 -20.11 -94.91
C GLU A 425 7.06 -18.86 -94.95
N LEU A 426 6.95 -18.04 -96.00
CA LEU A 426 7.67 -16.76 -96.08
C LEU A 426 7.22 -15.78 -94.98
N LYS A 427 5.91 -15.73 -94.69
CA LYS A 427 5.35 -14.93 -93.59
C LYS A 427 5.75 -15.46 -92.22
N LEU A 428 5.71 -16.77 -92.02
CA LEU A 428 6.19 -17.45 -90.80
C LEU A 428 7.69 -17.24 -90.60
N LEU A 429 8.50 -17.23 -91.66
CA LEU A 429 9.93 -16.91 -91.59
C LEU A 429 10.15 -15.47 -91.14
N ASN A 430 9.39 -14.51 -91.69
CA ASN A 430 9.48 -13.10 -91.31
C ASN A 430 8.99 -12.86 -89.86
N PHE A 431 7.88 -13.49 -89.45
CA PHE A 431 7.44 -13.50 -88.05
C PHE A 431 8.46 -14.19 -87.13
N ARG A 432 9.16 -15.24 -87.58
CA ARG A 432 10.24 -15.89 -86.82
C ARG A 432 11.46 -14.99 -86.67
N SER A 433 11.79 -14.17 -87.67
CA SER A 433 12.81 -13.11 -87.53
C SER A 433 12.39 -12.02 -86.54
N GLN A 434 11.13 -11.58 -86.59
CA GLN A 434 10.59 -10.62 -85.61
C GLN A 434 10.53 -11.20 -84.20
N ALA A 435 10.19 -12.48 -84.05
CA ALA A 435 10.25 -13.21 -82.80
C ALA A 435 11.70 -13.27 -82.27
N TYR A 436 12.68 -13.62 -83.10
CA TYR A 436 14.10 -13.59 -82.70
C TYR A 436 14.59 -12.20 -82.26
N GLU A 437 14.14 -11.13 -82.92
CA GLU A 437 14.45 -9.76 -82.46
C GLU A 437 13.81 -9.41 -81.11
N LEU A 438 12.60 -9.91 -80.83
CA LEU A 438 11.92 -9.71 -79.55
C LEU A 438 12.54 -10.59 -78.45
N GLU A 439 12.90 -11.83 -78.77
CA GLU A 439 13.65 -12.77 -77.93
C GLU A 439 15.01 -12.18 -77.51
N GLU A 440 15.75 -11.56 -78.44
CA GLU A 440 17.01 -10.90 -78.12
C GLU A 440 16.82 -9.66 -77.24
N LYS A 441 15.76 -8.88 -77.45
CA LYS A 441 15.41 -7.73 -76.60
C LYS A 441 14.96 -8.19 -75.20
N PHE A 442 14.20 -9.27 -75.11
CA PHE A 442 13.79 -9.87 -73.84
C PHE A 442 14.99 -10.43 -73.08
N ARG A 443 15.86 -11.20 -73.75
CA ARG A 443 17.12 -11.71 -73.17
C ARG A 443 18.00 -10.57 -72.66
N LYS A 444 18.18 -9.48 -73.40
CA LYS A 444 18.94 -8.30 -72.93
C LYS A 444 18.28 -7.63 -71.72
N SER A 445 16.95 -7.53 -71.69
CA SER A 445 16.22 -7.04 -70.52
C SER A 445 16.32 -7.99 -69.30
N GLN A 446 16.49 -9.29 -69.53
CA GLN A 446 16.73 -10.28 -68.50
C GLN A 446 18.18 -10.22 -67.99
N GLU A 447 19.17 -10.10 -68.88
CA GLU A 447 20.58 -9.87 -68.55
C GLU A 447 20.74 -8.59 -67.69
N GLU A 448 20.05 -7.49 -68.03
CA GLU A 448 20.01 -6.27 -67.20
C GLU A 448 19.31 -6.45 -65.84
N LEU A 449 18.31 -7.35 -65.75
CA LEU A 449 17.61 -7.66 -64.50
C LEU A 449 18.45 -8.57 -63.59
N GLU A 450 19.13 -9.56 -64.16
CA GLU A 450 20.07 -10.44 -63.47
C GLU A 450 21.28 -9.66 -62.96
N GLN A 451 21.84 -8.74 -63.76
CA GLN A 451 22.87 -7.80 -63.34
C GLN A 451 22.42 -6.95 -62.14
N ARG A 452 21.19 -6.40 -62.16
CA ARG A 452 20.65 -5.65 -61.00
C ARG A 452 20.33 -6.53 -59.79
N ASN A 453 19.95 -7.78 -59.99
CA ASN A 453 19.79 -8.74 -58.88
C ASN A 453 21.15 -9.10 -58.25
N LEU A 454 22.23 -9.15 -59.04
CA LEU A 454 23.60 -9.32 -58.55
C LEU A 454 24.04 -8.09 -57.73
N GLU A 455 23.81 -6.88 -58.26
CA GLU A 455 24.06 -5.62 -57.54
C GLU A 455 23.25 -5.51 -56.23
N LEU A 456 21.97 -5.90 -56.23
CA LEU A 456 21.14 -5.97 -55.03
C LEU A 456 21.63 -7.04 -54.04
N SER A 457 22.19 -8.15 -54.52
CA SER A 457 22.74 -9.21 -53.68
C SER A 457 24.06 -8.78 -53.04
N GLU A 458 24.94 -8.09 -53.79
CA GLU A 458 26.12 -7.44 -53.23
C GLU A 458 25.76 -6.36 -52.21
N LEU A 459 24.72 -5.56 -52.47
CA LEU A 459 24.25 -4.53 -51.53
C LEU A 459 23.64 -5.14 -50.27
N LYS A 460 22.89 -6.25 -50.38
CA LYS A 460 22.45 -7.05 -49.22
C LYS A 460 23.62 -7.60 -48.43
N GLN A 461 24.59 -8.25 -49.08
CA GLN A 461 25.77 -8.78 -48.40
C GLN A 461 26.58 -7.67 -47.70
N LYS A 462 26.74 -6.50 -48.32
CA LYS A 462 27.37 -5.32 -47.71
C LYS A 462 26.54 -4.76 -46.56
N LEU A 463 25.21 -4.83 -46.62
CA LEU A 463 24.30 -4.44 -45.54
C LEU A 463 24.36 -5.43 -44.36
N ASP A 464 24.40 -6.73 -44.61
CA ASP A 464 24.53 -7.77 -43.57
C ASP A 464 25.90 -7.70 -42.88
N ILE A 465 26.99 -7.51 -43.64
CA ILE A 465 28.32 -7.20 -43.07
C ILE A 465 28.27 -5.90 -42.26
N SER A 466 27.57 -4.87 -42.76
CA SER A 466 27.39 -3.61 -42.02
C SER A 466 26.58 -3.81 -40.74
N HIS A 467 25.54 -4.64 -40.73
CA HIS A 467 24.78 -4.97 -39.51
C HIS A 467 25.63 -5.77 -38.51
N SER A 468 26.43 -6.73 -38.99
CA SER A 468 27.36 -7.48 -38.13
C SER A 468 28.47 -6.60 -37.54
N THR A 469 28.90 -5.55 -38.25
CA THR A 469 29.99 -4.65 -37.79
C THR A 469 29.48 -3.42 -37.01
N ALA A 470 28.25 -2.94 -37.26
CA ALA A 470 27.73 -1.71 -36.66
C ALA A 470 27.22 -1.89 -35.21
N VAL A 471 26.96 -3.12 -34.78
CA VAL A 471 26.55 -3.42 -33.39
C VAL A 471 27.69 -3.15 -32.38
N GLU A 472 28.95 -3.21 -32.80
CA GLU A 472 30.11 -2.99 -31.90
C GLU A 472 30.61 -1.53 -31.82
N VAL A 473 30.10 -0.60 -32.66
CA VAL A 473 30.72 0.73 -32.84
C VAL A 473 29.88 1.89 -32.28
N VAL A 474 28.64 1.66 -31.83
CA VAL A 474 27.74 2.73 -31.30
C VAL A 474 27.45 2.58 -29.79
N GLN A 475 28.45 2.14 -29.01
CA GLN A 475 28.50 2.38 -27.56
C GLN A 475 29.92 2.80 -27.12
N SER A 476 30.27 4.09 -27.29
CA SER A 476 31.52 4.64 -26.75
C SER A 476 31.35 6.11 -26.34
N GLY A 477 31.42 6.37 -25.02
CA GLY A 477 31.10 7.67 -24.41
C GLY A 477 31.81 7.95 -23.08
N GLY A 478 33.05 7.48 -22.90
CA GLY A 478 33.85 7.59 -21.66
C GLY A 478 33.85 6.28 -20.85
N ARG A 479 34.98 5.57 -20.68
CA ARG A 479 36.09 5.80 -19.72
C ARG A 479 35.60 5.81 -18.25
N GLY A 480 35.94 4.86 -17.36
CA GLY A 480 36.75 3.62 -17.39
C GLY A 480 36.80 2.99 -15.95
N TYR A 481 37.56 1.94 -15.59
CA TYR A 481 38.62 1.15 -16.25
C TYR A 481 38.74 -0.29 -15.65
N GLN A 482 39.12 -1.26 -16.51
CA GLN A 482 39.87 -2.52 -16.29
C GLN A 482 39.73 -3.40 -15.02
N PHE A 483 39.16 -4.61 -15.20
CA PHE A 483 39.75 -5.92 -14.83
C PHE A 483 39.05 -7.02 -15.66
N ARG A 484 39.60 -7.50 -16.79
CA ARG A 484 40.59 -8.59 -17.00
C ARG A 484 39.97 -10.00 -17.19
N GLU A 485 39.87 -10.39 -18.47
CA GLU A 485 39.92 -11.74 -19.06
C GLU A 485 39.10 -12.91 -18.47
N GLY A 486 38.21 -13.45 -19.32
CA GLY A 486 37.73 -14.84 -19.30
C GLY A 486 37.20 -15.20 -20.69
N MET A 487 37.83 -16.13 -21.39
CA MET A 487 37.38 -16.62 -22.71
C MET A 487 36.42 -17.79 -22.52
N ASP A 488 35.35 -17.85 -23.31
CA ASP A 488 34.64 -19.08 -23.69
C ASP A 488 33.65 -18.79 -24.84
N SER A 489 34.08 -18.99 -26.10
CA SER A 489 33.19 -19.06 -27.28
C SER A 489 33.86 -19.66 -28.53
N GLU A 490 35.19 -19.49 -28.70
CA GLU A 490 35.95 -20.16 -29.78
C GLU A 490 35.80 -21.69 -29.89
N PRO A 491 35.69 -22.50 -28.80
CA PRO A 491 35.74 -23.96 -28.95
C PRO A 491 34.53 -24.57 -29.68
N GLU A 492 33.35 -23.92 -29.67
CA GLU A 492 32.19 -24.43 -30.41
C GLU A 492 32.38 -24.27 -31.92
N THR A 493 32.92 -23.14 -32.37
CA THR A 493 33.20 -22.90 -33.80
C THR A 493 34.23 -23.86 -34.38
N ASP A 494 35.35 -24.12 -33.69
CA ASP A 494 36.35 -25.06 -34.19
C ASP A 494 35.88 -26.53 -34.04
N MET A 495 35.09 -26.88 -33.03
CA MET A 495 34.43 -28.19 -32.92
C MET A 495 33.44 -28.43 -34.09
N LEU A 496 32.62 -27.43 -34.44
CA LEU A 496 31.69 -27.52 -35.56
C LEU A 496 32.42 -27.67 -36.90
N LYS A 497 33.49 -26.90 -37.09
CA LYS A 497 34.37 -26.94 -38.27
C LYS A 497 35.10 -28.28 -38.42
N ALA A 498 35.59 -28.86 -37.32
CA ALA A 498 36.17 -30.21 -37.31
C ALA A 498 35.12 -31.29 -37.64
N LYS A 499 33.88 -31.15 -37.13
CA LYS A 499 32.76 -32.04 -37.47
C LYS A 499 32.37 -31.96 -38.94
N ILE A 500 32.33 -30.75 -39.51
CA ILE A 500 32.09 -30.53 -40.96
C ILE A 500 33.21 -31.17 -41.80
N GLN A 501 34.48 -31.02 -41.42
CA GLN A 501 35.59 -31.69 -42.11
C GLN A 501 35.51 -33.22 -42.06
N LEU A 502 35.11 -33.80 -40.92
CA LEU A 502 34.86 -35.25 -40.81
C LEU A 502 33.72 -35.72 -41.72
N GLN A 503 32.58 -35.00 -41.76
CA GLN A 503 31.49 -35.34 -42.68
C GLN A 503 31.88 -35.15 -44.15
N GLN A 504 32.71 -34.16 -44.48
CA GLN A 504 33.23 -33.99 -45.85
C GLN A 504 34.08 -35.20 -46.26
N GLN A 505 35.00 -35.64 -45.40
CA GLN A 505 35.84 -36.81 -45.63
C GLN A 505 35.03 -38.12 -45.71
N GLU A 506 33.98 -38.27 -44.90
CA GLU A 506 33.06 -39.42 -44.97
C GLU A 506 32.29 -39.45 -46.30
N ASN A 507 31.79 -38.30 -46.77
CA ASN A 507 31.14 -38.19 -48.09
C ASN A 507 32.09 -38.49 -49.24
N ASP A 508 33.34 -38.02 -49.20
CA ASP A 508 34.33 -38.32 -50.24
C ASP A 508 34.72 -39.81 -50.25
N ASN A 509 34.84 -40.46 -49.08
CA ASN A 509 35.04 -41.92 -48.98
C ASN A 509 33.85 -42.71 -49.58
N LEU A 510 32.62 -42.33 -49.26
CA LEU A 510 31.41 -42.93 -49.82
C LEU A 510 31.33 -42.73 -51.35
N ARG A 511 31.76 -41.57 -51.84
CA ARG A 511 31.81 -41.25 -53.28
C ARG A 511 32.84 -42.12 -54.03
N CYS A 512 34.01 -42.34 -53.45
CA CYS A 512 35.00 -43.28 -53.99
C CYS A 512 34.45 -44.72 -54.02
N SER A 513 33.85 -45.19 -52.92
CA SER A 513 33.25 -46.53 -52.86
C SER A 513 32.11 -46.71 -53.88
N LYS A 514 31.29 -45.68 -54.12
CA LYS A 514 30.29 -45.69 -55.18
C LYS A 514 30.92 -45.90 -56.57
N VAL A 515 31.98 -45.17 -56.91
CA VAL A 515 32.67 -45.29 -58.21
C VAL A 515 33.33 -46.66 -58.37
N GLU A 516 33.84 -47.27 -57.29
CA GLU A 516 34.34 -48.65 -57.30
C GLU A 516 33.21 -49.67 -57.57
N MET A 517 32.02 -49.47 -56.98
CA MET A 517 30.85 -50.30 -57.29
C MET A 517 30.37 -50.10 -58.74
N GLU A 518 30.30 -48.88 -59.25
CA GLU A 518 29.94 -48.60 -60.65
C GLU A 518 30.94 -49.24 -61.64
N SER A 519 32.23 -49.25 -61.31
CA SER A 519 33.27 -49.94 -62.08
C SER A 519 33.13 -51.47 -62.07
N THR A 520 32.79 -52.07 -60.92
CA THR A 520 32.56 -53.53 -60.84
C THR A 520 31.26 -53.95 -61.53
N ILE A 521 30.19 -53.16 -61.44
CA ILE A 521 28.94 -53.37 -62.21
C ILE A 521 29.21 -53.32 -63.71
N SER A 522 29.95 -52.29 -64.17
CA SER A 522 30.34 -52.15 -65.58
C SER A 522 31.14 -53.36 -66.08
N LYS A 523 32.03 -53.91 -65.25
CA LYS A 523 32.79 -55.12 -65.56
C LYS A 523 31.90 -56.37 -65.62
N ILE A 524 30.97 -56.53 -64.70
CA ILE A 524 29.99 -57.64 -64.69
C ILE A 524 29.08 -57.57 -65.93
N GLN A 525 28.67 -56.38 -66.38
CA GLN A 525 27.93 -56.21 -67.64
C GLN A 525 28.77 -56.61 -68.87
N ALA A 526 30.05 -56.25 -68.92
CA ALA A 526 30.94 -56.68 -70.00
C ALA A 526 31.17 -58.21 -70.01
N GLU A 527 31.32 -58.83 -68.83
CA GLU A 527 31.41 -60.29 -68.68
C GLU A 527 30.09 -60.99 -69.07
N LYS A 528 28.93 -60.40 -68.73
CA LYS A 528 27.60 -60.86 -69.18
C LYS A 528 27.51 -60.85 -70.71
N SER A 529 27.82 -59.74 -71.38
CA SER A 529 27.72 -59.66 -72.84
C SER A 529 28.67 -60.62 -73.57
N GLN A 530 29.85 -60.91 -73.02
CA GLN A 530 30.70 -61.99 -73.56
C GLN A 530 30.12 -63.39 -73.38
N LEU A 531 29.35 -63.65 -72.32
CA LEU A 531 28.66 -64.93 -72.13
C LEU A 531 27.46 -65.05 -73.07
N GLU A 532 26.72 -63.97 -73.30
CA GLU A 532 25.63 -63.90 -74.29
C GLU A 532 26.15 -64.14 -75.71
N GLU A 533 27.25 -63.50 -76.11
CA GLU A 533 27.89 -63.72 -77.42
C GLU A 533 28.37 -65.18 -77.59
N ARG A 534 28.93 -65.81 -76.55
CA ARG A 534 29.32 -67.23 -76.58
C ARG A 534 28.13 -68.18 -76.66
N LEU A 535 27.01 -67.85 -76.02
CA LEU A 535 25.78 -68.64 -76.10
C LEU A 535 25.21 -68.58 -77.52
N GLU A 536 25.17 -67.38 -78.11
CA GLU A 536 24.72 -67.12 -79.48
C GLU A 536 25.63 -67.80 -80.53
N ALA A 537 26.94 -67.88 -80.29
CA ALA A 537 27.87 -68.66 -81.11
C ALA A 537 27.58 -70.18 -81.03
N SER A 538 27.32 -70.71 -79.82
CA SER A 538 26.98 -72.12 -79.60
C SER A 538 25.64 -72.52 -80.25
N LEU A 539 24.64 -71.63 -80.22
CA LEU A 539 23.37 -71.81 -80.95
C LEU A 539 23.60 -71.89 -82.48
N LYS A 540 24.57 -71.15 -83.02
CA LYS A 540 24.93 -71.21 -84.44
C LYS A 540 25.66 -72.50 -84.81
N GLU A 541 26.53 -73.05 -83.95
CA GLU A 541 27.11 -74.39 -84.13
C GLU A 541 26.05 -75.50 -84.08
N SER A 542 25.05 -75.37 -83.21
CA SER A 542 23.88 -76.26 -83.16
C SER A 542 23.08 -76.21 -84.48
N SER A 543 22.84 -75.01 -85.04
CA SER A 543 22.16 -74.83 -86.33
C SER A 543 22.91 -75.49 -87.50
N ILE A 544 24.24 -75.48 -87.50
CA ILE A 544 25.06 -76.16 -88.51
C ILE A 544 24.95 -77.69 -88.36
N SER A 545 24.95 -78.18 -87.11
CA SER A 545 24.77 -79.61 -86.81
C SER A 545 23.41 -80.15 -87.27
N SER A 546 22.34 -79.35 -87.20
CA SER A 546 21.02 -79.72 -87.74
C SER A 546 21.07 -79.94 -89.25
N LYS A 547 21.70 -79.04 -90.01
CA LYS A 547 21.75 -79.11 -91.48
C LYS A 547 22.45 -80.38 -91.98
N CYS A 548 23.45 -80.86 -91.25
CA CYS A 548 24.13 -82.12 -91.54
C CYS A 548 23.23 -83.36 -91.32
N LEU A 549 22.24 -83.29 -90.42
CA LEU A 549 21.24 -84.35 -90.24
C LEU A 549 20.17 -84.34 -91.34
N ASP A 550 19.87 -83.17 -91.90
CA ASP A 550 18.86 -83.03 -92.97
C ASP A 550 19.36 -83.56 -94.33
N GLU A 551 20.67 -83.47 -94.62
CA GLU A 551 21.25 -84.18 -95.78
C GLU A 551 21.13 -85.70 -95.65
N VAL A 552 21.39 -86.27 -94.46
CA VAL A 552 21.20 -87.73 -94.20
C VAL A 552 19.73 -88.15 -94.29
N ARG A 553 18.79 -87.26 -93.96
CA ARG A 553 17.35 -87.49 -94.16
C ARG A 553 16.96 -87.50 -95.64
N GLN A 554 17.61 -86.67 -96.46
CA GLN A 554 17.34 -86.58 -97.90
C GLN A 554 17.64 -87.91 -98.62
N ASP A 555 18.75 -88.59 -98.27
CA ASP A 555 19.09 -89.91 -98.84
C ASP A 555 18.09 -91.01 -98.46
N ILE A 556 17.55 -90.99 -97.23
CA ILE A 556 16.50 -91.92 -96.77
C ILE A 556 15.18 -91.70 -97.54
N LEU A 557 14.92 -90.44 -97.93
CA LEU A 557 13.74 -90.03 -98.70
C LEU A 557 13.71 -90.67 -100.10
N VAL A 558 14.88 -90.84 -100.74
CA VAL A 558 15.03 -91.49 -102.06
C VAL A 558 14.69 -92.98 -102.02
N LEU A 559 14.91 -93.67 -100.90
CA LEU A 559 14.66 -95.12 -100.76
C LEU A 559 13.19 -95.49 -100.47
N SER A 560 12.33 -94.53 -100.18
CA SER A 560 10.98 -94.77 -99.63
C SER A 560 9.84 -94.70 -100.68
N SER A 561 10.16 -94.60 -101.97
CA SER A 561 9.22 -94.36 -103.09
C SER A 561 8.38 -95.58 -103.49
N SER A 562 7.73 -96.27 -102.53
CA SER A 562 7.00 -97.52 -102.77
C SER A 562 5.74 -97.73 -101.91
N ILE A 563 5.28 -96.74 -101.14
CA ILE A 563 4.06 -96.86 -100.30
C ILE A 563 3.17 -95.60 -100.41
N ASP A 564 2.70 -95.30 -101.62
CA ASP A 564 1.81 -94.15 -101.93
C ASP A 564 0.37 -94.25 -101.37
N SER A 565 0.17 -95.04 -100.33
CA SER A 565 -1.06 -95.01 -99.51
C SER A 565 -1.10 -93.78 -98.59
N HIS A 566 0.05 -93.29 -98.14
CA HIS A 566 0.14 -92.22 -97.14
C HIS A 566 -0.01 -90.79 -97.69
N VAL A 567 -0.04 -90.61 -99.02
CA VAL A 567 -0.10 -89.28 -99.67
C VAL A 567 -1.32 -88.46 -99.24
N SER A 568 -2.45 -89.10 -98.94
CA SER A 568 -3.65 -88.40 -98.43
C SER A 568 -3.50 -87.94 -96.98
N ALA A 569 -2.89 -88.78 -96.12
CA ALA A 569 -2.64 -88.46 -94.73
C ALA A 569 -1.59 -87.35 -94.58
N ASN A 570 -0.50 -87.41 -95.34
CA ASN A 570 0.49 -86.32 -95.37
C ASN A 570 -0.14 -85.01 -95.86
N LYS A 571 -0.96 -85.02 -96.91
CA LYS A 571 -1.70 -83.80 -97.36
C LYS A 571 -2.76 -83.28 -96.37
N VAL A 572 -3.07 -84.01 -95.31
CA VAL A 572 -3.87 -83.51 -94.17
C VAL A 572 -2.95 -82.98 -93.07
N LEU A 573 -1.84 -83.68 -92.78
CA LEU A 573 -0.84 -83.27 -91.79
C LEU A 573 -0.09 -82.00 -92.23
N GLU A 574 0.29 -81.87 -93.49
CA GLU A 574 0.86 -80.66 -94.10
C GLU A 574 -0.05 -79.45 -93.89
N ARG A 575 -1.36 -79.59 -94.18
CA ARG A 575 -2.34 -78.52 -93.93
C ARG A 575 -2.49 -78.21 -92.45
N LYS A 576 -2.55 -79.23 -91.59
CA LYS A 576 -2.56 -79.08 -90.13
C LYS A 576 -1.30 -78.40 -89.59
N VAL A 577 -0.13 -78.62 -90.20
CA VAL A 577 1.12 -77.93 -89.88
C VAL A 577 1.01 -76.47 -90.32
N THR A 578 0.58 -76.17 -91.54
CA THR A 578 0.40 -74.76 -91.97
C THR A 578 -0.71 -74.02 -91.19
N GLU A 579 -1.76 -74.72 -90.76
CA GLU A 579 -2.81 -74.21 -89.86
C GLU A 579 -2.21 -73.89 -88.47
N LEU A 580 -1.38 -74.78 -87.91
CA LEU A 580 -0.69 -74.57 -86.64
C LEU A 580 0.41 -73.52 -86.72
N GLU A 581 1.08 -73.37 -87.87
CA GLU A 581 2.06 -72.32 -88.14
C GLU A 581 1.38 -70.94 -88.26
N SER A 582 0.20 -70.86 -88.87
CA SER A 582 -0.65 -69.65 -88.85
C SER A 582 -1.05 -69.30 -87.41
N CYS A 583 -1.66 -70.24 -86.68
CA CYS A 583 -2.02 -70.03 -85.28
C CYS A 583 -0.81 -69.68 -84.39
N LYS A 584 0.39 -70.21 -84.69
CA LYS A 584 1.63 -69.86 -83.99
C LYS A 584 2.06 -68.43 -84.31
N ALA A 585 2.04 -68.01 -85.58
CA ALA A 585 2.35 -66.64 -85.97
C ALA A 585 1.34 -65.63 -85.40
N GLU A 586 0.06 -65.99 -85.35
CA GLU A 586 -1.00 -65.21 -84.69
C GLU A 586 -0.76 -65.08 -83.18
N LEU A 587 -0.32 -66.16 -82.50
CA LEU A 587 0.06 -66.12 -81.09
C LEU A 587 1.37 -65.34 -80.83
N GLU A 588 2.37 -65.44 -81.70
CA GLU A 588 3.63 -64.67 -81.59
C GLU A 588 3.40 -63.17 -81.83
N LEU A 589 2.48 -62.82 -82.74
CA LEU A 589 2.02 -61.45 -82.92
C LEU A 589 1.27 -60.96 -81.68
N HIS A 590 0.35 -61.75 -81.12
CA HIS A 590 -0.40 -61.36 -79.92
C HIS A 590 0.47 -61.28 -78.65
N ILE A 591 1.54 -62.08 -78.55
CA ILE A 591 2.59 -61.91 -77.52
C ILE A 591 3.35 -60.60 -77.74
N SER A 592 3.68 -60.25 -78.99
CA SER A 592 4.35 -58.98 -79.32
C SER A 592 3.48 -57.77 -78.98
N ASP A 593 2.17 -57.83 -79.23
CA ASP A 593 1.20 -56.81 -78.82
C ASP A 593 1.18 -56.63 -77.29
N LEU A 594 1.15 -57.74 -76.53
CA LEU A 594 1.17 -57.73 -75.06
C LEU A 594 2.51 -57.25 -74.48
N GLU A 595 3.64 -57.55 -75.14
CA GLU A 595 4.94 -57.01 -74.76
C GLU A 595 5.01 -55.49 -74.99
N GLN A 596 4.42 -54.99 -76.08
CA GLN A 596 4.30 -53.54 -76.32
C GLN A 596 3.34 -52.87 -75.32
N GLU A 597 2.17 -53.45 -75.05
CA GLU A 597 1.23 -52.95 -74.04
C GLU A 597 1.90 -52.85 -72.65
N ASN A 598 2.71 -53.84 -72.29
CA ASN A 598 3.46 -53.85 -71.02
C ASN A 598 4.59 -52.80 -70.99
N ILE A 599 5.20 -52.46 -72.13
CA ILE A 599 6.15 -51.34 -72.24
C ILE A 599 5.40 -50.00 -72.06
N ASP A 600 4.31 -49.79 -72.80
CA ASP A 600 3.51 -48.57 -72.76
C ASP A 600 2.95 -48.33 -71.34
N LEU A 601 2.46 -49.39 -70.67
CA LEU A 601 2.04 -49.37 -69.27
C LEU A 601 3.21 -49.07 -68.31
N SER A 602 4.42 -49.60 -68.56
CA SER A 602 5.60 -49.32 -67.74
C SER A 602 6.05 -47.86 -67.85
N GLU A 603 6.04 -47.28 -69.06
CA GLU A 603 6.28 -45.85 -69.26
C GLU A 603 5.18 -44.99 -68.60
N ARG A 604 3.92 -45.43 -68.69
CA ARG A 604 2.77 -44.78 -68.05
C ARG A 604 2.89 -44.77 -66.53
N ILE A 605 3.31 -45.89 -65.92
CA ILE A 605 3.59 -46.01 -64.49
C ILE A 605 4.75 -45.10 -64.09
N SER A 606 5.89 -45.16 -64.79
CA SER A 606 7.05 -44.33 -64.48
C SER A 606 6.75 -42.82 -64.57
N GLY A 607 5.93 -42.40 -65.55
CA GLY A 607 5.44 -41.03 -65.65
C GLY A 607 4.53 -40.60 -64.49
N LEU A 608 3.73 -41.51 -63.92
CA LEU A 608 2.90 -41.25 -62.73
C LEU A 608 3.74 -41.25 -61.45
N GLU A 609 4.72 -42.16 -61.32
CA GLU A 609 5.67 -42.18 -60.20
C GLU A 609 6.51 -40.89 -60.14
N ALA A 610 6.95 -40.39 -61.30
CA ALA A 610 7.64 -39.11 -61.40
C ALA A 610 6.76 -37.92 -60.98
N GLN A 611 5.47 -37.91 -61.36
CA GLN A 611 4.51 -36.89 -60.92
C GLN A 611 4.24 -36.97 -59.41
N LEU A 612 4.05 -38.17 -58.86
CA LEU A 612 3.88 -38.38 -57.42
C LEU A 612 5.13 -37.94 -56.63
N THR A 613 6.33 -38.21 -57.14
CA THR A 613 7.58 -37.78 -56.52
C THR A 613 7.73 -36.27 -56.56
N TYR A 614 7.39 -35.63 -57.70
CA TYR A 614 7.38 -34.17 -57.81
C TYR A 614 6.40 -33.52 -56.81
N MET A 615 5.14 -33.97 -56.79
CA MET A 615 4.13 -33.43 -55.86
C MET A 615 4.47 -33.71 -54.39
N THR A 616 5.14 -34.83 -54.09
CA THR A 616 5.60 -35.13 -52.73
C THR A 616 6.71 -34.18 -52.32
N ASN A 617 7.72 -33.98 -53.17
CA ASN A 617 8.81 -33.03 -52.91
C ASN A 617 8.31 -31.57 -52.80
N GLU A 618 7.34 -31.17 -53.62
CA GLU A 618 6.70 -29.85 -53.56
C GLU A 618 5.90 -29.66 -52.26
N LYS A 619 5.17 -30.69 -51.82
CA LYS A 619 4.45 -30.72 -50.54
C LYS A 619 5.40 -30.68 -49.34
N GLU A 620 6.48 -31.47 -49.35
CA GLU A 620 7.50 -31.47 -48.30
C GLU A 620 8.25 -30.12 -48.23
N SER A 621 8.59 -29.53 -49.37
CA SER A 621 9.15 -28.17 -49.44
C SER A 621 8.19 -27.12 -48.88
N SER A 622 6.90 -27.23 -49.19
CA SER A 622 5.85 -26.36 -48.65
C SER A 622 5.68 -26.54 -47.15
N GLU A 623 5.70 -27.78 -46.63
CA GLU A 623 5.63 -28.08 -45.20
C GLU A 623 6.86 -27.57 -44.44
N LEU A 624 8.06 -27.64 -45.04
CA LEU A 624 9.28 -27.05 -44.49
C LEU A 624 9.19 -25.52 -44.42
N GLN A 625 8.73 -24.87 -45.50
CA GLN A 625 8.52 -23.41 -45.53
C GLN A 625 7.44 -22.96 -44.51
N ILE A 626 6.40 -23.78 -44.31
CA ILE A 626 5.38 -23.58 -43.26
C ILE A 626 5.99 -23.77 -41.87
N HIS A 627 6.94 -24.68 -41.68
CA HIS A 627 7.65 -24.87 -40.42
C HIS A 627 8.58 -23.70 -40.09
N ASP A 628 9.37 -23.23 -41.07
CA ASP A 628 10.27 -22.09 -40.89
C ASP A 628 9.53 -20.77 -40.66
N SER A 629 8.41 -20.55 -41.37
CA SER A 629 7.54 -19.40 -41.10
C SER A 629 6.83 -19.49 -39.74
N LYS A 630 6.43 -20.67 -39.27
CA LYS A 630 5.97 -20.88 -37.87
C LYS A 630 7.07 -20.56 -36.86
N SER A 631 8.31 -21.00 -37.10
CA SER A 631 9.46 -20.69 -36.25
C SER A 631 9.71 -19.17 -36.20
N LEU A 632 9.65 -18.47 -37.33
CA LEU A 632 9.75 -17.02 -37.40
C LEU A 632 8.60 -16.32 -36.65
N ILE A 633 7.37 -16.80 -36.78
CA ILE A 633 6.19 -16.29 -36.04
C ILE A 633 6.38 -16.43 -34.53
N VAL A 634 6.89 -17.56 -34.04
CA VAL A 634 7.21 -17.76 -32.61
C VAL A 634 8.31 -16.79 -32.16
N ASN A 635 9.42 -16.69 -32.88
CA ASN A 635 10.51 -15.76 -32.55
C ASN A 635 10.06 -14.28 -32.54
N LEU A 636 9.14 -13.90 -33.43
CA LEU A 636 8.52 -12.57 -33.44
C LEU A 636 7.54 -12.38 -32.27
N LYS A 637 6.71 -13.38 -31.96
CA LYS A 637 5.81 -13.36 -30.81
C LYS A 637 6.59 -13.19 -29.50
N ASP A 638 7.61 -14.00 -29.27
CA ASP A 638 8.47 -13.91 -28.08
C ASP A 638 9.15 -12.53 -27.96
N LYS A 639 9.45 -11.90 -29.10
CA LYS A 639 10.03 -10.54 -29.14
C LYS A 639 8.99 -9.48 -28.77
N VAL A 640 7.76 -9.61 -29.27
CA VAL A 640 6.63 -8.75 -28.90
C VAL A 640 6.30 -8.91 -27.41
N GLU A 641 6.25 -10.13 -26.88
CA GLU A 641 5.98 -10.38 -25.46
C GLU A 641 7.08 -9.81 -24.55
N ARG A 642 8.36 -9.93 -24.93
CA ARG A 642 9.47 -9.29 -24.21
C ARG A 642 9.39 -7.76 -24.25
N GLN A 643 9.05 -7.16 -25.40
CA GLN A 643 8.86 -5.71 -25.50
C GLN A 643 7.62 -5.23 -24.73
N GLN A 644 6.54 -6.01 -24.70
CA GLN A 644 5.36 -5.76 -23.88
C GLN A 644 5.72 -5.74 -22.39
N ALA A 645 6.44 -6.76 -21.90
CA ALA A 645 6.89 -6.85 -20.52
C ALA A 645 7.86 -5.71 -20.13
N GLU A 646 8.76 -5.31 -21.03
CA GLU A 646 9.64 -4.15 -20.82
C GLU A 646 8.85 -2.85 -20.72
N MET A 647 7.91 -2.61 -21.65
CA MET A 647 7.02 -1.43 -21.62
C MET A 647 6.13 -1.40 -20.38
N GLU A 648 5.64 -2.54 -19.91
CA GLU A 648 4.87 -2.62 -18.66
C GLU A 648 5.74 -2.37 -17.42
N SER A 649 6.97 -2.88 -17.41
CA SER A 649 7.97 -2.59 -16.36
C SER A 649 8.29 -1.10 -16.28
N GLN A 650 8.61 -0.46 -17.42
CA GLN A 650 8.81 0.99 -17.50
C GLN A 650 7.55 1.77 -17.05
N ARG A 651 6.35 1.35 -17.46
CA ARG A 651 5.07 1.94 -17.01
C ARG A 651 4.88 1.83 -15.49
N LEU A 652 5.23 0.71 -14.89
CA LEU A 652 5.18 0.51 -13.43
C LEU A 652 6.21 1.40 -12.72
N GLU A 653 7.43 1.49 -13.24
CA GLU A 653 8.47 2.36 -12.68
C GLU A 653 8.09 3.85 -12.75
N PHE A 654 7.53 4.32 -13.88
CA PHE A 654 6.97 5.67 -13.99
C PHE A 654 5.81 5.91 -13.02
N LYS A 655 4.92 4.93 -12.84
CA LYS A 655 3.80 5.01 -11.87
C LYS A 655 4.30 5.05 -10.42
N GLN A 656 5.37 4.31 -10.09
CA GLN A 656 6.04 4.36 -8.80
C GLN A 656 6.70 5.73 -8.57
N LYS A 657 7.45 6.24 -9.55
CA LYS A 657 8.06 7.59 -9.52
C LYS A 657 7.00 8.69 -9.34
N GLN A 658 5.84 8.56 -10.00
CA GLN A 658 4.70 9.46 -9.82
C GLN A 658 4.14 9.42 -8.39
N GLN A 659 3.94 8.22 -7.83
CA GLN A 659 3.46 8.07 -6.45
C GLN A 659 4.47 8.59 -5.41
N GLU A 660 5.77 8.39 -5.64
CA GLU A 660 6.83 8.88 -4.76
C GLU A 660 6.94 10.42 -4.82
N ALA A 661 6.85 11.01 -6.01
CA ALA A 661 6.79 12.47 -6.18
C ALA A 661 5.55 13.08 -5.52
N GLN A 662 4.39 12.42 -5.63
CA GLN A 662 3.16 12.84 -4.97
C GLN A 662 3.25 12.72 -3.43
N ARG A 663 3.94 11.68 -2.92
CA ARG A 663 4.20 11.55 -1.47
C ARG A 663 5.11 12.67 -0.95
N LYS A 664 6.22 12.94 -1.64
CA LYS A 664 7.16 14.04 -1.32
C LYS A 664 6.49 15.42 -1.38
N LEU A 665 5.51 15.60 -2.27
CA LEU A 665 4.71 16.82 -2.31
C LEU A 665 3.77 16.95 -1.10
N SER A 666 3.20 15.85 -0.60
CA SER A 666 2.42 15.84 0.64
C SER A 666 3.30 16.12 1.86
N GLU A 667 4.43 15.43 1.97
CA GLU A 667 5.43 15.63 3.03
C GLU A 667 5.88 17.10 3.10
N ALA A 668 6.22 17.71 1.96
CA ALA A 668 6.58 19.13 1.88
C ALA A 668 5.41 20.09 2.18
N GLN A 669 4.16 19.69 1.94
CA GLN A 669 2.97 20.47 2.32
C GLN A 669 2.75 20.42 3.84
N ASP A 670 2.92 19.25 4.47
CA ASP A 670 2.82 19.07 5.91
C ASP A 670 3.95 19.82 6.64
N ASP A 671 5.19 19.78 6.14
CA ASP A 671 6.30 20.61 6.64
C ASP A 671 5.98 22.11 6.51
N SER A 672 5.39 22.53 5.39
CA SER A 672 4.93 23.92 5.20
C SER A 672 3.84 24.30 6.20
N GLU A 673 2.92 23.39 6.56
CA GLU A 673 1.94 23.60 7.63
C GLU A 673 2.60 23.73 9.00
N VAL A 674 3.61 22.89 9.30
CA VAL A 674 4.36 22.94 10.58
C VAL A 674 5.12 24.27 10.70
N LEU A 675 5.81 24.71 9.63
CA LEU A 675 6.48 26.02 9.57
C LEU A 675 5.49 27.18 9.68
N ARG A 676 4.29 27.06 9.12
CA ARG A 676 3.22 28.08 9.27
C ARG A 676 2.74 28.18 10.71
N ARG A 677 2.57 27.04 11.39
CA ARG A 677 2.18 26.96 12.81
C ARG A 677 3.28 27.47 13.73
N SER A 678 4.56 27.16 13.48
CA SER A 678 5.66 27.70 14.28
C SER A 678 5.85 29.20 14.07
N ASN A 679 5.70 29.72 12.85
CA ASN A 679 5.75 31.16 12.58
C ASN A 679 4.58 31.91 13.24
N SER A 680 3.38 31.33 13.21
CA SER A 680 2.21 31.88 13.93
C SER A 680 2.41 31.91 15.45
N LYS A 681 3.01 30.86 16.04
CA LYS A 681 3.44 30.86 17.45
C LYS A 681 4.50 31.93 17.72
N LEU A 682 5.52 32.03 16.88
CA LEU A 682 6.60 33.02 17.03
C LEU A 682 6.05 34.45 16.96
N GLN A 683 5.11 34.72 16.05
CA GLN A 683 4.38 35.99 16.00
C GLN A 683 3.64 36.25 17.32
N SER A 684 2.88 35.29 17.86
CA SER A 684 2.19 35.49 19.15
C SER A 684 3.15 35.72 20.33
N THR A 685 4.34 35.12 20.32
CA THR A 685 5.37 35.42 21.34
C THR A 685 6.01 36.79 21.15
N VAL A 686 6.17 37.26 19.91
CA VAL A 686 6.63 38.63 19.62
C VAL A 686 5.58 39.65 20.04
N GLU A 687 4.29 39.36 19.83
CA GLU A 687 3.18 40.20 20.28
C GLU A 687 3.12 40.28 21.82
N SER A 688 3.25 39.15 22.54
CA SER A 688 3.41 39.12 24.02
C SER A 688 4.60 39.96 24.49
N LEU A 689 5.77 39.78 23.88
CA LEU A 689 6.98 40.53 24.24
C LEU A 689 6.84 42.04 23.96
N ILE A 690 6.09 42.44 22.93
CA ILE A 690 5.76 43.86 22.68
C ILE A 690 4.85 44.41 23.78
N GLU A 691 3.84 43.66 24.21
CA GLU A 691 2.96 44.05 25.33
C GLU A 691 3.74 44.16 26.64
N GLU A 692 4.59 43.17 26.96
CA GLU A 692 5.50 43.18 28.11
C GLU A 692 6.48 44.37 28.07
N CYS A 693 7.12 44.64 26.94
CA CYS A 693 7.96 45.82 26.76
C CYS A 693 7.18 47.12 26.96
N SER A 694 5.92 47.20 26.51
CA SER A 694 5.08 48.39 26.74
C SER A 694 4.71 48.57 28.22
N SER A 695 4.45 47.46 28.93
CA SER A 695 4.19 47.45 30.37
C SER A 695 5.41 47.91 31.16
N LEU A 696 6.59 47.37 30.86
CA LEU A 696 7.87 47.79 31.44
C LEU A 696 8.19 49.26 31.12
N GLN A 697 7.90 49.73 29.90
CA GLN A 697 8.08 51.15 29.53
C GLN A 697 7.18 52.08 30.36
N ASN A 698 5.93 51.68 30.63
CA ASN A 698 5.03 52.41 31.52
C ASN A 698 5.54 52.41 32.98
N GLN A 699 5.97 51.25 33.50
CA GLN A 699 6.56 51.16 34.84
C GLN A 699 7.83 52.03 34.97
N ILE A 700 8.69 52.07 33.94
CA ILE A 700 9.86 52.95 33.88
C ILE A 700 9.45 54.43 33.86
N ALA A 701 8.35 54.80 33.20
CA ALA A 701 7.82 56.15 33.24
C ALA A 701 7.30 56.52 34.64
N ASP A 702 6.64 55.59 35.34
CA ASP A 702 6.15 55.79 36.71
C ASP A 702 7.26 55.82 37.76
N LEU A 703 8.28 54.99 37.64
CA LEU A 703 9.48 55.06 38.49
C LEU A 703 10.25 56.37 38.27
N LYS A 704 10.30 56.88 37.02
CA LYS A 704 10.84 58.23 36.73
C LYS A 704 9.98 59.33 37.35
N ARG A 705 8.64 59.21 37.31
CA ARG A 705 7.67 60.12 37.93
C ARG A 705 7.88 60.19 39.45
N GLN A 706 7.91 59.02 40.11
CA GLN A 706 8.16 58.89 41.55
C GLN A 706 9.55 59.41 41.95
N LYS A 707 10.60 59.11 41.16
CA LYS A 707 11.95 59.64 41.41
C LYS A 707 12.00 61.17 41.35
N LEU A 708 11.28 61.80 40.42
CA LEU A 708 11.18 63.26 40.34
C LEU A 708 10.40 63.85 41.53
N GLU A 709 9.33 63.20 41.98
CA GLU A 709 8.59 63.63 43.17
C GLU A 709 9.43 63.51 44.46
N LEU A 710 10.11 62.38 44.65
CA LEU A 710 11.02 62.16 45.78
C LEU A 710 12.19 63.15 45.76
N HIS A 711 12.74 63.47 44.59
CA HIS A 711 13.77 64.50 44.46
C HIS A 711 13.24 65.89 44.84
N GLY A 712 12.03 66.26 44.40
CA GLY A 712 11.39 67.51 44.80
C GLY A 712 11.15 67.60 46.32
N ARG A 713 10.71 66.50 46.95
CA ARG A 713 10.55 66.39 48.42
C ARG A 713 11.90 66.51 49.15
N LEU A 714 12.97 65.91 48.61
CA LEU A 714 14.32 66.03 49.15
C LEU A 714 14.82 67.49 49.07
N THR A 715 14.69 68.15 47.93
CA THR A 715 15.10 69.56 47.77
C THR A 715 14.30 70.51 48.67
N GLN A 716 13.02 70.22 48.91
CA GLN A 716 12.24 70.95 49.93
C GLN A 716 12.84 70.74 51.34
N GLN A 717 13.13 69.50 51.74
CA GLN A 717 13.73 69.21 53.05
C GLN A 717 15.13 69.83 53.21
N GLU A 718 15.95 69.84 52.15
CA GLU A 718 17.25 70.53 52.12
C GLU A 718 17.08 72.04 52.34
N GLN A 719 16.09 72.66 51.70
CA GLN A 719 15.77 74.08 51.87
C GLN A 719 15.20 74.38 53.28
N GLU A 720 14.36 73.53 53.83
CA GLU A 720 13.86 73.65 55.21
C GLU A 720 14.98 73.49 56.24
N LEU A 721 15.92 72.56 56.00
CA LEU A 721 17.12 72.36 56.80
C LEU A 721 18.06 73.56 56.75
N ASP A 722 18.28 74.18 55.58
CA ASP A 722 19.10 75.39 55.48
C ASP A 722 18.44 76.60 56.18
N ASN A 723 17.13 76.78 55.98
CA ASN A 723 16.35 77.76 56.75
C ASN A 723 16.36 77.47 58.27
N SER A 724 16.51 76.23 58.69
CA SER A 724 16.70 75.84 60.10
C SER A 724 18.12 76.18 60.60
N LYS A 725 19.16 75.79 59.85
CA LYS A 725 20.56 76.15 60.12
C LYS A 725 20.74 77.66 60.24
N LYS A 726 20.16 78.44 59.33
CA LYS A 726 20.19 79.90 59.35
C LYS A 726 19.56 80.49 60.61
N ARG A 727 18.35 80.01 61.00
CA ARG A 727 17.71 80.40 62.27
C ARG A 727 18.57 80.05 63.48
N ASN A 728 19.19 78.87 63.51
CA ASN A 728 20.11 78.48 64.59
C ASN A 728 21.37 79.34 64.62
N LEU A 729 21.90 79.77 63.46
CA LEU A 729 23.02 80.69 63.36
C LEU A 729 22.66 82.09 63.88
N ASP A 730 21.44 82.55 63.61
CA ASP A 730 20.93 83.81 64.17
C ASP A 730 20.64 83.71 65.67
N PHE A 731 20.14 82.56 66.16
CA PHE A 731 20.03 82.28 67.60
C PHE A 731 21.41 82.24 68.28
N SER A 732 22.43 81.62 67.69
CA SER A 732 23.82 81.60 68.22
C SER A 732 24.32 83.01 68.49
N LYS A 733 24.19 83.93 67.52
CA LYS A 733 24.56 85.35 67.68
C LYS A 733 23.83 86.03 68.83
N THR A 734 22.55 85.68 69.06
CA THR A 734 21.81 86.21 70.22
C THR A 734 22.26 85.64 71.55
N VAL A 735 22.69 84.36 71.60
CA VAL A 735 23.29 83.73 72.78
C VAL A 735 24.66 84.36 73.06
N GLU A 736 25.55 84.43 72.07
CA GLU A 736 26.87 85.08 72.16
C GLU A 736 26.77 86.53 72.69
N PHE A 737 25.78 87.30 72.21
CA PHE A 737 25.50 88.65 72.71
C PHE A 737 25.03 88.67 74.18
N LEU A 738 24.20 87.72 74.60
CA LEU A 738 23.74 87.59 75.98
C LEU A 738 24.87 87.12 76.92
N GLU A 739 25.73 86.20 76.47
CA GLU A 739 26.92 85.73 77.19
C GLU A 739 27.96 86.85 77.37
N ALA A 740 28.20 87.66 76.33
CA ALA A 740 29.05 88.84 76.43
C ALA A 740 28.47 89.87 77.44
N LYS A 741 27.15 90.07 77.42
CA LYS A 741 26.45 90.95 78.37
C LYS A 741 26.50 90.42 79.82
N LEU A 742 26.33 89.12 80.03
CA LEU A 742 26.49 88.47 81.33
C LEU A 742 27.93 88.59 81.83
N SER A 743 28.92 88.37 80.95
CA SER A 743 30.34 88.51 81.26
C SER A 743 30.71 89.93 81.69
N SER A 744 30.15 90.96 81.02
CA SER A 744 30.29 92.35 81.46
C SER A 744 29.67 92.57 82.84
N LEU A 745 28.43 92.13 83.04
CA LEU A 745 27.71 92.32 84.30
C LEU A 745 28.37 91.58 85.48
N GLN A 746 28.95 90.40 85.24
CA GLN A 746 29.73 89.68 86.25
C GLN A 746 31.04 90.40 86.60
N LYS A 747 31.73 90.97 85.61
CA LYS A 747 32.90 91.83 85.84
C LYS A 747 32.53 93.09 86.64
N ASP A 748 31.40 93.72 86.33
CA ASP A 748 30.89 94.88 87.05
C ASP A 748 30.57 94.52 88.52
N ILE A 749 29.90 93.39 88.75
CA ILE A 749 29.66 92.83 90.10
C ILE A 749 30.98 92.64 90.84
N SER A 750 31.95 91.91 90.29
CA SER A 750 33.20 91.65 91.01
C SER A 750 34.06 92.90 91.22
N SER A 751 33.97 93.91 90.35
CA SER A 751 34.59 95.21 90.63
C SER A 751 33.97 95.90 91.85
N LYS A 752 32.65 95.75 92.04
CA LYS A 752 31.90 96.28 93.18
C LYS A 752 32.13 95.47 94.46
N GLU A 753 32.26 94.15 94.37
CA GLU A 753 32.66 93.28 95.48
C GLU A 753 34.05 93.67 96.01
N GLN A 754 35.04 93.87 95.13
CA GLN A 754 36.37 94.33 95.51
C GLN A 754 36.36 95.75 96.13
N SER A 755 35.51 96.65 95.62
CA SER A 755 35.32 97.97 96.23
C SER A 755 34.75 97.88 97.65
N LEU A 756 33.74 97.03 97.87
CA LEU A 756 33.10 96.84 99.19
C LEU A 756 34.02 96.13 100.18
N LEU A 757 34.85 95.18 99.72
CA LEU A 757 35.89 94.56 100.55
C LEU A 757 36.97 95.58 100.96
N SER A 758 37.35 96.49 100.07
CA SER A 758 38.31 97.57 100.38
C SER A 758 37.73 98.57 101.40
N GLU A 759 36.44 98.89 101.28
CA GLU A 759 35.71 99.74 102.23
C GLU A 759 35.59 99.07 103.61
N LEU A 760 35.31 97.76 103.65
CA LEU A 760 35.25 96.97 104.89
C LEU A 760 36.61 96.86 105.59
N GLU A 761 37.70 96.63 104.83
CA GLU A 761 39.06 96.60 105.36
C GLU A 761 39.47 97.95 105.97
N SER A 762 39.07 99.07 105.34
CA SER A 762 39.27 100.41 105.88
C SER A 762 38.56 100.60 107.22
N ILE A 763 37.34 100.07 107.38
CA ILE A 763 36.59 100.12 108.64
C ILE A 763 37.26 99.26 109.73
N PHE A 764 37.79 98.08 109.38
CA PHE A 764 38.58 97.27 110.31
C PHE A 764 39.87 97.98 110.76
N GLN A 765 40.57 98.66 109.84
CA GLN A 765 41.77 99.43 110.17
C GLN A 765 41.44 100.62 111.10
N GLU A 766 40.34 101.35 110.87
CA GLU A 766 39.87 102.40 111.79
C GLU A 766 39.51 101.86 113.18
N HIS A 767 38.89 100.68 113.25
CA HIS A 767 38.59 99.99 114.51
C HIS A 767 39.88 99.61 115.26
N MET A 768 40.86 99.01 114.58
CA MET A 768 42.15 98.65 115.17
C MET A 768 42.87 99.86 115.75
N GLU A 769 42.91 101.00 115.04
CA GLU A 769 43.45 102.23 115.60
C GLU A 769 42.65 102.74 116.81
N GLN A 770 41.32 102.63 116.79
CA GLN A 770 40.47 103.03 117.92
C GLN A 770 40.74 102.15 119.15
N GLU A 771 40.95 100.85 118.97
CA GLU A 771 41.33 99.92 120.04
C GLU A 771 42.72 100.23 120.59
N GLU A 772 43.71 100.59 119.75
CA GLU A 772 44.98 101.10 120.25
C GLU A 772 44.82 102.43 121.04
N ARG A 773 43.97 103.35 120.59
CA ARG A 773 43.68 104.62 121.30
C ARG A 773 43.07 104.33 122.68
N ILE A 774 42.18 103.33 122.78
CA ILE A 774 41.60 102.85 124.04
C ILE A 774 42.67 102.21 124.94
N ASN A 775 43.55 101.38 124.39
CA ASN A 775 44.62 100.74 125.16
C ASN A 775 45.66 101.76 125.69
N ARG A 776 45.97 102.81 124.92
CA ARG A 776 46.77 103.97 125.38
C ARG A 776 46.08 104.70 126.54
N ALA A 777 44.76 104.88 126.49
CA ALA A 777 44.00 105.49 127.57
C ALA A 777 43.98 104.64 128.85
N HIS A 778 43.77 103.32 128.75
CA HIS A 778 43.85 102.40 129.89
C HIS A 778 45.23 102.39 130.55
N PHE A 779 46.32 102.43 129.78
CA PHE A 779 47.67 102.53 130.32
C PHE A 779 47.88 103.82 131.14
N MET A 780 47.38 104.95 130.63
CA MET A 780 47.41 106.24 131.36
C MET A 780 46.56 106.19 132.64
N LEU A 781 45.39 105.56 132.60
CA LEU A 781 44.52 105.39 133.77
C LEU A 781 45.21 104.56 134.87
N ASN A 782 45.80 103.42 134.51
CA ASN A 782 46.51 102.54 135.44
C ASN A 782 47.76 103.20 136.05
N LYS A 783 48.39 104.15 135.34
CA LYS A 783 49.47 104.99 135.90
C LYS A 783 48.94 105.95 136.97
N ILE A 784 47.83 106.65 136.70
CA ILE A 784 47.18 107.56 137.65
C ILE A 784 46.69 106.79 138.89
N GLU A 785 46.16 105.59 138.70
CA GLU A 785 45.71 104.69 139.77
C GLU A 785 46.86 104.33 140.73
N LYS A 786 48.06 104.01 140.20
CA LYS A 786 49.27 103.76 140.99
C LYS A 786 49.80 105.00 141.71
N GLU A 787 49.74 106.16 141.07
CA GLU A 787 50.07 107.45 141.71
C GLU A 787 49.12 107.72 142.90
N LYS A 788 47.83 107.38 142.76
CA LYS A 788 46.83 107.52 143.83
C LYS A 788 46.99 106.48 144.95
N THR A 789 47.40 105.24 144.68
CA THR A 789 47.67 104.28 145.78
C THR A 789 48.84 104.71 146.66
N LEU A 790 49.89 105.33 146.09
CA LEU A 790 51.00 105.87 146.86
C LEU A 790 50.59 107.08 147.72
N GLU A 791 49.62 107.87 147.27
CA GLU A 791 49.03 108.97 148.04
C GLU A 791 48.20 108.44 149.21
N VAL A 792 47.47 107.32 149.03
CA VAL A 792 46.75 106.62 150.12
C VAL A 792 47.71 106.05 151.16
N GLU A 793 48.78 105.35 150.77
CA GLU A 793 49.81 104.86 151.71
C GLU A 793 50.49 106.01 152.49
N ASN A 794 50.48 107.24 151.95
CA ASN A 794 50.97 108.42 152.63
C ASN A 794 49.98 108.97 153.67
N LEU A 795 48.70 109.01 153.31
CA LEU A 795 47.61 109.37 154.21
C LEU A 795 47.42 108.36 155.35
N GLU A 796 47.64 107.06 155.13
CA GLU A 796 47.56 106.05 156.20
C GLU A 796 48.62 106.26 157.29
N ARG A 797 49.84 106.68 156.92
CA ARG A 797 50.88 107.09 157.88
C ARG A 797 50.50 108.37 158.64
N GLU A 798 49.76 109.28 158.01
CA GLU A 798 49.23 110.48 158.66
C GLU A 798 48.10 110.14 159.64
N VAL A 799 47.22 109.21 159.29
CA VAL A 799 46.17 108.65 160.17
C VAL A 799 46.77 107.95 161.39
N MET A 800 47.84 107.17 161.23
CA MET A 800 48.58 106.58 162.37
C MET A 800 49.17 107.64 163.31
N SER A 801 49.55 108.82 162.80
CA SER A 801 50.01 109.95 163.63
C SER A 801 48.85 110.62 164.37
N LEU A 802 47.75 110.91 163.67
CA LEU A 802 46.55 111.57 164.23
C LEU A 802 45.81 110.70 165.27
N THR A 803 45.95 109.37 165.19
CA THR A 803 45.39 108.40 166.15
C THR A 803 45.92 108.62 167.58
N ALA A 804 47.08 109.27 167.75
CA ALA A 804 47.63 109.62 169.07
C ALA A 804 47.06 110.93 169.66
N GLN A 805 46.24 111.68 168.92
CA GLN A 805 45.89 113.08 169.25
C GLN A 805 44.38 113.35 169.41
N ALA A 806 43.51 112.38 169.12
CA ALA A 806 42.05 112.57 168.98
C ALA A 806 41.19 112.19 170.21
N SER A 807 41.71 112.33 171.44
CA SER A 807 40.97 112.00 172.68
C SER A 807 40.06 113.14 173.19
N SER A 808 38.94 113.45 172.51
CA SER A 808 37.79 114.16 173.12
C SER A 808 36.53 114.20 172.22
N THR A 809 35.41 113.58 172.66
CA THR A 809 33.96 113.93 172.48
C THR A 809 33.47 114.64 171.19
N HIS A 810 32.31 114.36 170.57
CA HIS A 810 31.13 113.49 170.81
C HIS A 810 30.30 113.57 169.49
N GLU A 811 29.89 112.46 168.85
CA GLU A 811 28.52 111.85 168.84
C GLU A 811 27.41 112.79 168.27
N GLU A 812 26.34 112.36 167.56
CA GLU A 812 25.64 111.06 167.55
C GLU A 812 25.19 110.53 166.16
N ARG A 813 24.92 109.22 166.19
CA ARG A 813 24.21 108.27 165.29
C ARG A 813 22.83 108.80 164.81
N GLU A 814 22.33 108.54 163.60
CA GLU A 814 21.97 107.26 162.94
C GLU A 814 20.78 106.47 163.54
N ASN A 815 19.67 106.36 162.77
CA ASN A 815 19.04 105.10 162.32
C ASN A 815 17.64 105.32 161.68
N ALA A 816 17.48 105.05 160.37
CA ALA A 816 16.16 104.93 159.71
C ALA A 816 16.20 104.36 158.26
N THR A 817 17.27 104.58 157.50
CA THR A 817 17.24 104.55 156.02
C THR A 817 17.78 103.28 155.35
N VAL A 818 18.36 102.34 156.10
CA VAL A 818 19.12 101.20 155.53
C VAL A 818 18.21 100.08 154.99
N GLU A 819 17.06 99.82 155.62
CA GLU A 819 16.22 98.66 155.32
C GLU A 819 15.64 98.70 153.89
N ALA A 820 15.17 99.87 153.44
CA ALA A 820 14.56 100.03 152.11
C ALA A 820 15.55 99.83 150.94
N ILE A 821 16.84 100.14 151.15
CA ILE A 821 17.89 99.96 150.14
C ILE A 821 18.17 98.47 149.92
N ARG A 822 18.05 97.66 150.97
CA ARG A 822 18.24 96.19 150.90
C ARG A 822 17.16 95.53 150.04
N GLU A 823 15.90 95.91 150.20
CA GLU A 823 14.77 95.35 149.45
C GLU A 823 14.80 95.73 147.96
N VAL A 824 15.10 96.99 147.63
CA VAL A 824 15.31 97.45 146.24
C VAL A 824 16.48 96.71 145.57
N SER A 825 17.52 96.34 146.33
CA SER A 825 18.67 95.61 145.80
C SER A 825 18.34 94.16 145.44
N VAL A 826 17.50 93.47 146.24
CA VAL A 826 17.01 92.12 145.91
C VAL A 826 16.13 92.15 144.66
N LEU A 827 15.15 93.07 144.59
CA LEU A 827 14.26 93.20 143.44
C LEU A 827 14.99 93.55 142.14
N ARG A 828 16.12 94.27 142.22
CA ARG A 828 17.02 94.50 141.06
C ARG A 828 17.76 93.24 140.62
N ALA A 829 18.21 92.40 141.56
CA ALA A 829 18.86 91.14 141.23
C ALA A 829 17.88 90.14 140.59
N ASP A 830 16.67 90.02 141.13
CA ASP A 830 15.62 89.17 140.55
C ASP A 830 15.18 89.68 139.18
N LYS A 831 15.09 91.01 138.98
CA LYS A 831 14.83 91.59 137.65
C LYS A 831 15.89 91.15 136.63
N VAL A 832 17.19 91.33 136.93
CA VAL A 832 18.28 90.95 136.01
C VAL A 832 18.26 89.45 135.72
N LYS A 833 17.91 88.62 136.72
CA LYS A 833 17.76 87.17 136.55
C LYS A 833 16.60 86.81 135.62
N LEU A 834 15.44 87.47 135.73
CA LEU A 834 14.35 87.30 134.78
C LEU A 834 14.71 87.81 133.37
N GLU A 835 15.41 88.93 133.25
CA GLU A 835 15.87 89.45 131.94
C GLU A 835 16.84 88.47 131.25
N ALA A 836 17.74 87.82 132.01
CA ALA A 836 18.61 86.76 131.49
C ALA A 836 17.82 85.52 131.05
N SER A 837 16.87 85.03 131.85
CA SER A 837 16.00 83.92 131.46
C SER A 837 15.11 84.25 130.24
N LEU A 838 14.67 85.49 130.10
CA LEU A 838 13.91 85.95 128.94
C LEU A 838 14.77 85.99 127.67
N GLN A 839 16.05 86.38 127.78
CA GLN A 839 17.01 86.31 126.67
C GLN A 839 17.31 84.88 126.25
N ASP A 840 17.48 83.95 127.19
CA ASP A 840 17.70 82.53 126.87
C ASP A 840 16.48 81.90 126.17
N VAL A 841 15.26 82.13 126.67
CA VAL A 841 14.03 81.71 126.00
C VAL A 841 13.88 82.36 124.61
N SER A 842 14.30 83.62 124.44
CA SER A 842 14.33 84.28 123.12
C SER A 842 15.35 83.65 122.17
N ALA A 843 16.51 83.22 122.67
CA ALA A 843 17.51 82.49 121.87
C ALA A 843 16.99 81.10 121.46
N GLN A 844 16.37 80.36 122.38
CA GLN A 844 15.72 79.07 122.10
C GLN A 844 14.60 79.21 121.06
N LEU A 845 13.76 80.24 121.17
CA LEU A 845 12.71 80.52 120.17
C LEU A 845 13.30 80.78 118.77
N LYS A 846 14.34 81.61 118.66
CA LYS A 846 15.05 81.85 117.38
C LYS A 846 15.69 80.58 116.82
N HIS A 847 16.20 79.70 117.67
CA HIS A 847 16.75 78.42 117.25
C HIS A 847 15.67 77.50 116.65
N TYR A 848 14.52 77.36 117.32
CA TYR A 848 13.38 76.61 116.78
C TYR A 848 12.78 77.24 115.52
N GLU A 849 12.72 78.57 115.43
CA GLU A 849 12.29 79.30 114.24
C GLU A 849 13.20 79.02 113.03
N SER A 850 14.53 79.00 113.23
CA SER A 850 15.49 78.60 112.20
C SER A 850 15.32 77.13 111.80
N GLN A 851 15.20 76.20 112.77
CA GLN A 851 14.97 74.77 112.47
C GLN A 851 13.70 74.56 111.64
N LEU A 852 12.61 75.26 111.96
CA LEU A 852 11.35 75.18 111.24
C LEU A 852 11.45 75.73 109.81
N GLU A 853 12.18 76.83 109.60
CA GLU A 853 12.38 77.40 108.27
C GLU A 853 13.36 76.56 107.42
N ASP A 854 14.34 75.88 108.02
CA ASP A 854 15.19 74.91 107.31
C ASP A 854 14.44 73.62 106.96
N LEU A 855 13.60 73.09 107.85
CA LEU A 855 12.61 72.04 107.54
C LEU A 855 11.64 72.47 106.43
N ARG A 856 11.26 73.75 106.38
CA ARG A 856 10.41 74.32 105.32
C ARG A 856 11.12 74.36 103.97
N LYS A 857 12.41 74.73 103.93
CA LYS A 857 13.24 74.67 102.71
C LYS A 857 13.44 73.24 102.25
N GLU A 858 13.74 72.32 103.17
CA GLU A 858 13.96 70.90 102.85
C GLU A 858 12.68 70.24 102.29
N SER A 859 11.53 70.43 102.95
CA SER A 859 10.24 69.93 102.47
C SER A 859 9.83 70.57 101.13
N LYS A 860 10.04 71.87 100.93
CA LYS A 860 9.83 72.55 99.64
C LYS A 860 10.72 71.96 98.53
N SER A 861 11.97 71.61 98.84
CA SER A 861 12.89 70.96 97.91
C SER A 861 12.44 69.53 97.55
N LYS A 862 12.06 68.73 98.56
CA LYS A 862 11.49 67.38 98.36
C LYS A 862 10.21 67.40 97.52
N ILE A 863 9.30 68.33 97.79
CA ILE A 863 8.08 68.53 96.99
C ILE A 863 8.43 68.88 95.55
N LYS A 864 9.40 69.78 95.31
CA LYS A 864 9.84 70.10 93.94
C LYS A 864 10.39 68.86 93.22
N GLY A 865 11.27 68.09 93.86
CA GLY A 865 11.83 66.87 93.27
C GLY A 865 10.76 65.83 92.92
N LEU A 866 9.72 65.69 93.74
CA LEU A 866 8.57 64.83 93.45
C LEU A 866 7.73 65.35 92.29
N VAL A 867 7.50 66.67 92.18
CA VAL A 867 6.80 67.29 91.04
C VAL A 867 7.58 67.13 89.74
N ASP A 868 8.89 67.40 89.76
CA ASP A 868 9.77 67.24 88.59
C ASP A 868 9.79 65.77 88.13
N SER A 869 9.82 64.81 89.06
CA SER A 869 9.73 63.36 88.78
C SER A 869 8.36 62.94 88.21
N LEU A 870 7.27 63.48 88.77
CA LEU A 870 5.91 63.21 88.30
C LEU A 870 5.68 63.74 86.88
N ASN A 871 6.22 64.92 86.57
CA ASN A 871 6.16 65.50 85.22
C ASN A 871 6.93 64.64 84.20
N ALA A 872 8.12 64.14 84.56
CA ALA A 872 8.88 63.21 83.71
C ALA A 872 8.14 61.88 83.49
N SER A 873 7.51 61.34 84.55
CA SER A 873 6.67 60.13 84.44
C SER A 873 5.46 60.35 83.53
N LYS A 874 4.83 61.53 83.59
CA LYS A 874 3.69 61.89 82.74
C LYS A 874 4.07 62.05 81.26
N GLN A 875 5.24 62.63 80.98
CA GLN A 875 5.77 62.68 79.61
C GLN A 875 6.12 61.29 79.07
N SER A 876 6.63 60.39 79.93
CA SER A 876 6.83 58.98 79.56
C SER A 876 5.51 58.25 79.28
N GLU A 877 4.46 58.52 80.04
CA GLU A 877 3.12 57.96 79.83
C GLU A 877 2.52 58.46 78.50
N GLU A 878 2.56 59.77 78.25
CA GLU A 878 2.10 60.39 77.01
C GLU A 878 2.82 59.81 75.77
N MET A 879 4.15 59.65 75.83
CA MET A 879 4.94 58.99 74.79
C MET A 879 4.50 57.55 74.54
N LEU A 880 4.35 56.73 75.60
CA LEU A 880 3.89 55.35 75.48
C LEU A 880 2.46 55.25 74.92
N THR A 881 1.57 56.20 75.22
CA THR A 881 0.24 56.23 74.59
C THR A 881 0.29 56.57 73.10
N ALA A 882 1.19 57.46 72.68
CA ALA A 882 1.39 57.78 71.27
C ALA A 882 1.97 56.59 70.49
N ASP A 883 2.94 55.88 71.07
CA ASP A 883 3.51 54.65 70.48
C ASP A 883 2.45 53.53 70.39
N ALA A 884 1.62 53.36 71.42
CA ALA A 884 0.51 52.40 71.40
C ALA A 884 -0.55 52.75 70.33
N GLU A 885 -0.88 54.03 70.15
CA GLU A 885 -1.75 54.48 69.05
C GLU A 885 -1.12 54.25 67.67
N HIS A 886 0.18 54.50 67.52
CA HIS A 886 0.90 54.25 66.27
C HIS A 886 0.94 52.75 65.93
N MET A 887 1.26 51.91 66.91
CA MET A 887 1.23 50.44 66.77
C MET A 887 -0.17 49.93 66.43
N LYS A 888 -1.23 50.49 67.04
CA LYS A 888 -2.63 50.19 66.68
C LYS A 888 -2.92 50.53 65.21
N LYS A 889 -2.51 51.71 64.73
CA LYS A 889 -2.70 52.14 63.33
C LYS A 889 -1.96 51.19 62.36
N LEU A 890 -0.75 50.77 62.70
CA LEU A 890 0.00 49.76 61.94
C LEU A 890 -0.71 48.40 61.91
N MET A 891 -1.28 47.95 63.04
CA MET A 891 -2.08 46.72 63.10
C MET A 891 -3.37 46.80 62.27
N GLU A 892 -4.02 47.96 62.21
CA GLU A 892 -5.23 48.17 61.39
C GLU A 892 -4.89 48.14 59.89
N VAL A 893 -3.76 48.74 59.48
CA VAL A 893 -3.24 48.63 58.10
C VAL A 893 -2.80 47.19 57.75
N ALA A 894 -2.13 46.49 58.69
CA ALA A 894 -1.77 45.09 58.47
C ALA A 894 -3.01 44.20 58.23
N LYS A 895 -4.09 44.44 58.97
CA LYS A 895 -5.38 43.74 58.79
C LYS A 895 -6.08 44.08 57.48
N SER A 896 -6.10 45.34 57.04
CA SER A 896 -6.67 45.67 55.73
C SER A 896 -5.92 44.98 54.60
N ASN A 897 -4.59 44.91 54.69
CA ASN A 897 -3.75 44.22 53.71
C ASN A 897 -3.97 42.70 53.75
N GLU A 898 -4.15 42.10 54.93
CA GLU A 898 -4.52 40.69 55.10
C GLU A 898 -5.89 40.38 54.45
N ASP A 899 -6.88 41.26 54.62
CA ASP A 899 -8.21 41.11 54.02
C ASP A 899 -8.21 41.34 52.49
N GLU A 900 -7.31 42.18 51.96
CA GLU A 900 -7.11 42.31 50.52
C GLU A 900 -6.41 41.08 49.92
N LEU A 901 -5.37 40.56 50.58
CA LEU A 901 -4.72 39.30 50.19
C LEU A 901 -5.69 38.12 50.23
N ARG A 902 -6.55 38.06 51.25
CA ARG A 902 -7.64 37.07 51.40
C ARG A 902 -8.64 37.13 50.23
N LYS A 903 -9.01 38.34 49.77
CA LYS A 903 -9.87 38.51 48.58
C LYS A 903 -9.16 38.07 47.31
N SER A 904 -7.91 38.50 47.08
CA SER A 904 -7.15 38.09 45.88
C SER A 904 -6.90 36.58 45.84
N SER A 905 -6.71 35.94 46.99
CA SER A 905 -6.60 34.48 47.10
C SER A 905 -7.89 33.79 46.67
N GLY A 906 -9.04 34.25 47.17
CA GLY A 906 -10.36 33.73 46.75
C GLY A 906 -10.66 33.96 45.26
N GLU A 907 -10.25 35.11 44.68
CA GLU A 907 -10.35 35.35 43.24
C GLU A 907 -9.46 34.40 42.42
N LEU A 908 -8.24 34.11 42.90
CA LEU A 908 -7.33 33.15 42.26
C LEU A 908 -7.86 31.71 42.38
N GLU A 909 -8.46 31.34 43.51
CA GLU A 909 -9.12 30.04 43.70
C GLU A 909 -10.32 29.87 42.75
N LEU A 910 -11.11 30.94 42.54
CA LEU A 910 -12.21 30.94 41.56
C LEU A 910 -11.70 30.88 40.11
N LYS A 911 -10.62 31.59 39.77
CA LYS A 911 -9.96 31.51 38.45
C LYS A 911 -9.38 30.11 38.19
N LEU A 912 -8.79 29.48 39.21
CA LEU A 912 -8.28 28.10 39.12
C LEU A 912 -9.43 27.12 38.86
N LYS A 913 -10.54 27.22 39.61
CA LYS A 913 -11.73 26.37 39.41
C LYS A 913 -12.39 26.57 38.05
N ALA A 914 -12.41 27.80 37.52
CA ALA A 914 -12.85 28.06 36.15
C ALA A 914 -11.92 27.40 35.12
N SER A 915 -10.60 27.52 35.28
CA SER A 915 -9.63 26.90 34.37
C SER A 915 -9.67 25.37 34.40
N ASP A 916 -9.83 24.75 35.57
CA ASP A 916 -10.00 23.29 35.66
C ASP A 916 -11.33 22.83 35.03
N TYR A 917 -12.39 23.65 35.07
CA TYR A 917 -13.65 23.36 34.37
C TYR A 917 -13.50 23.47 32.83
N GLU A 918 -12.86 24.53 32.33
CA GLU A 918 -12.53 24.66 30.89
C GLU A 918 -11.66 23.49 30.41
N LYS A 919 -10.67 23.10 31.20
CA LYS A 919 -9.78 21.95 30.95
C LYS A 919 -10.52 20.61 30.96
N GLN A 920 -11.54 20.45 31.83
CA GLN A 920 -12.43 19.30 31.81
C GLN A 920 -13.28 19.25 30.54
N GLN A 921 -13.89 20.38 30.14
CA GLN A 921 -14.64 20.48 28.89
C GLN A 921 -13.75 20.15 27.67
N MET A 922 -12.54 20.70 27.60
CA MET A 922 -11.57 20.39 26.56
C MET A 922 -11.18 18.89 26.54
N MET A 923 -11.13 18.22 27.70
CA MET A 923 -10.86 16.79 27.78
C MET A 923 -12.04 15.94 27.25
N GLU A 924 -13.27 16.37 27.49
CA GLU A 924 -14.49 15.76 26.96
C GLU A 924 -14.60 15.96 25.44
N GLU A 925 -14.31 17.16 24.93
CA GLU A 925 -14.25 17.45 23.49
C GLU A 925 -13.14 16.63 22.79
N VAL A 926 -11.94 16.55 23.37
CA VAL A 926 -10.86 15.68 22.88
C VAL A 926 -11.27 14.19 22.89
N SER A 927 -12.04 13.76 23.88
CA SER A 927 -12.56 12.38 23.95
C SER A 927 -13.62 12.11 22.87
N GLY A 928 -14.51 13.08 22.60
CA GLY A 928 -15.46 13.03 21.49
C GLY A 928 -14.79 13.00 20.12
N LEU A 929 -13.76 13.84 19.91
CA LEU A 929 -12.94 13.84 18.70
C LEU A 929 -12.16 12.52 18.52
N LYS A 930 -11.63 11.95 19.61
CA LYS A 930 -10.95 10.64 19.60
C LYS A 930 -11.89 9.52 19.17
N LEU A 931 -13.15 9.53 19.63
CA LEU A 931 -14.19 8.61 19.17
C LEU A 931 -14.51 8.79 17.67
N GLN A 932 -14.56 10.03 17.17
CA GLN A 932 -14.74 10.30 15.74
C GLN A 932 -13.56 9.78 14.90
N VAL A 933 -12.31 10.00 15.33
CA VAL A 933 -11.12 9.47 14.66
C VAL A 933 -11.13 7.94 14.64
N GLN A 934 -11.49 7.30 15.77
CA GLN A 934 -11.60 5.83 15.83
C GLN A 934 -12.69 5.29 14.89
N LYS A 935 -13.81 6.02 14.73
CA LYS A 935 -14.85 5.69 13.74
C LYS A 935 -14.37 5.90 12.29
N ILE A 936 -13.56 6.92 12.02
CA ILE A 936 -12.95 7.15 10.70
C ILE A 936 -11.99 6.00 10.34
N VAL A 937 -11.21 5.48 11.28
CA VAL A 937 -10.35 4.30 11.05
C VAL A 937 -11.17 3.06 10.68
N GLY A 938 -12.27 2.78 11.39
CA GLY A 938 -13.17 1.67 11.03
C GLY A 938 -13.76 1.82 9.61
N LEU A 939 -14.14 3.04 9.21
CA LEU A 939 -14.59 3.33 7.85
C LEU A 939 -13.46 3.22 6.81
N GLN A 940 -12.20 3.45 7.17
CA GLN A 940 -11.05 3.21 6.28
C GLN A 940 -10.84 1.71 6.05
N ASP A 941 -10.98 0.87 7.08
CA ASP A 941 -10.92 -0.60 6.94
C ASP A 941 -12.07 -1.15 6.08
N GLU A 942 -13.28 -0.60 6.22
CA GLU A 942 -14.42 -0.91 5.34
C GLU A 942 -14.15 -0.50 3.88
N VAL A 943 -13.61 0.71 3.65
CA VAL A 943 -13.22 1.18 2.32
C VAL A 943 -12.10 0.32 1.70
N LEU A 944 -11.16 -0.19 2.51
CA LEU A 944 -10.13 -1.13 2.04
C LEU A 944 -10.73 -2.48 1.61
N LYS A 945 -11.65 -3.05 2.39
CA LYS A 945 -12.38 -4.30 2.05
C LYS A 945 -13.26 -4.13 0.81
N LEU A 946 -13.99 -3.01 0.70
CA LEU A 946 -14.78 -2.69 -0.48
C LEU A 946 -13.90 -2.47 -1.71
N LYS A 947 -12.69 -1.92 -1.55
CA LYS A 947 -11.73 -1.75 -2.63
C LYS A 947 -11.15 -3.08 -3.11
N SER A 948 -10.74 -3.99 -2.22
CA SER A 948 -10.26 -5.32 -2.63
C SER A 948 -11.36 -6.11 -3.34
N SER A 949 -12.59 -6.10 -2.80
CA SER A 949 -13.76 -6.71 -3.46
C SER A 949 -14.06 -6.08 -4.83
N LEU A 950 -13.95 -4.75 -4.96
CA LEU A 950 -14.12 -4.06 -6.24
C LEU A 950 -13.02 -4.41 -7.26
N ASP A 951 -11.77 -4.56 -6.82
CA ASP A 951 -10.65 -4.92 -7.69
C ASP A 951 -10.70 -6.42 -8.11
N GLU A 952 -11.22 -7.30 -7.25
CA GLU A 952 -11.54 -8.70 -7.58
C GLU A 952 -12.73 -8.81 -8.55
N VAL A 953 -13.80 -8.04 -8.35
CA VAL A 953 -14.93 -7.95 -9.31
C VAL A 953 -14.50 -7.40 -10.66
N LYS A 954 -13.51 -6.48 -10.72
CA LYS A 954 -12.89 -6.05 -12.00
C LYS A 954 -12.10 -7.18 -12.66
N PHE A 955 -11.41 -8.01 -11.88
CA PHE A 955 -10.64 -9.14 -12.41
C PHE A 955 -11.54 -10.22 -13.01
N GLU A 956 -12.61 -10.61 -12.31
CA GLU A 956 -13.61 -11.53 -12.86
C GLU A 956 -14.38 -10.92 -14.04
N LYS A 957 -14.70 -9.62 -14.01
CA LYS A 957 -15.22 -8.91 -15.19
C LYS A 957 -14.25 -9.00 -16.38
N GLY A 958 -12.95 -8.79 -16.16
CA GLY A 958 -11.93 -8.89 -17.21
C GLY A 958 -11.89 -10.28 -17.86
N LYS A 959 -11.94 -11.35 -17.05
CA LYS A 959 -12.06 -12.73 -17.55
C LYS A 959 -13.33 -12.95 -18.37
N LEU A 960 -14.46 -12.41 -17.92
CA LEU A 960 -15.74 -12.52 -18.64
C LEU A 960 -15.74 -11.71 -19.95
N GLU A 961 -15.03 -10.58 -20.01
CA GLU A 961 -14.82 -9.82 -21.26
C GLU A 961 -13.85 -10.54 -22.22
N GLU A 962 -12.84 -11.26 -21.70
CA GLU A 962 -11.96 -12.14 -22.48
C GLU A 962 -12.75 -13.32 -23.10
N LEU A 963 -13.54 -14.02 -22.29
CA LEU A 963 -14.38 -15.14 -22.73
C LEU A 963 -15.50 -14.70 -23.69
N LEU A 964 -16.12 -13.53 -23.44
CA LEU A 964 -17.12 -12.99 -24.35
C LEU A 964 -16.50 -12.62 -25.70
N ARG A 965 -15.25 -12.14 -25.72
CA ARG A 965 -14.50 -11.88 -26.96
C ARG A 965 -14.20 -13.18 -27.71
N SER A 966 -13.66 -14.22 -27.06
CA SER A 966 -13.38 -15.49 -27.76
C SER A 966 -14.66 -16.12 -28.33
N VAL A 967 -15.75 -16.15 -27.55
CA VAL A 967 -17.05 -16.66 -28.02
C VAL A 967 -17.64 -15.81 -29.15
N THR A 968 -17.36 -14.50 -29.19
CA THR A 968 -17.76 -13.64 -30.32
C THR A 968 -16.91 -13.91 -31.57
N GLU A 969 -15.61 -14.14 -31.41
CA GLU A 969 -14.69 -14.53 -32.48
C GLU A 969 -15.10 -15.90 -33.06
N GLU A 970 -15.31 -16.92 -32.22
CA GLU A 970 -15.87 -18.23 -32.58
C GLU A 970 -17.24 -18.12 -33.30
N CYS A 971 -18.11 -17.20 -32.87
CA CYS A 971 -19.41 -16.98 -33.52
C CYS A 971 -19.29 -16.34 -34.90
N GLU A 972 -18.32 -15.44 -35.12
CA GLU A 972 -18.05 -14.85 -36.44
C GLU A 972 -17.32 -15.84 -37.36
N GLU A 973 -16.45 -16.71 -36.83
CA GLU A 973 -15.85 -17.83 -37.57
C GLU A 973 -16.92 -18.83 -38.04
N LEU A 974 -17.78 -19.32 -37.14
CA LEU A 974 -18.92 -20.21 -37.49
C LEU A 974 -19.90 -19.56 -38.48
N LYS A 975 -20.03 -18.23 -38.44
CA LYS A 975 -20.85 -17.45 -39.38
C LYS A 975 -20.17 -17.31 -40.75
N ALA A 976 -18.85 -17.22 -40.81
CA ALA A 976 -18.07 -17.29 -42.04
C ALA A 976 -18.07 -18.70 -42.66
N GLU A 977 -17.92 -19.76 -41.86
CA GLU A 977 -18.09 -21.15 -42.31
C GLU A 977 -19.50 -21.38 -42.85
N LYS A 978 -20.53 -20.90 -42.15
CA LYS A 978 -21.92 -20.97 -42.60
C LYS A 978 -22.14 -20.21 -43.92
N ALA A 979 -21.48 -19.07 -44.12
CA ALA A 979 -21.53 -18.35 -45.40
C ALA A 979 -20.86 -19.17 -46.51
N MET A 980 -19.65 -19.69 -46.30
CA MET A 980 -18.95 -20.56 -47.26
C MET A 980 -19.76 -21.82 -47.61
N LEU A 981 -20.42 -22.44 -46.62
CA LEU A 981 -21.32 -23.57 -46.83
C LEU A 981 -22.58 -23.16 -47.62
N SER A 982 -23.11 -21.96 -47.38
CA SER A 982 -24.23 -21.42 -48.15
C SER A 982 -23.84 -21.19 -49.62
N ASP A 983 -22.70 -20.54 -49.88
CA ASP A 983 -22.19 -20.30 -51.22
C ASP A 983 -21.88 -21.62 -51.95
N LYS A 984 -21.32 -22.60 -51.23
CA LYS A 984 -21.10 -23.95 -51.76
C LYS A 984 -22.40 -24.67 -52.10
N MET A 985 -23.44 -24.54 -51.28
CA MET A 985 -24.79 -25.05 -51.59
C MET A 985 -25.42 -24.32 -52.78
N SER A 986 -25.25 -23.00 -52.91
CA SER A 986 -25.72 -22.23 -54.06
C SER A 986 -25.04 -22.65 -55.36
N ASN A 987 -23.71 -22.80 -55.36
CA ASN A 987 -22.95 -23.31 -56.51
C ASN A 987 -23.37 -24.75 -56.86
N MET A 988 -23.57 -25.62 -55.86
CA MET A 988 -24.09 -26.97 -56.08
C MET A 988 -25.49 -26.94 -56.70
N GLN A 989 -26.40 -26.09 -56.21
CA GLN A 989 -27.74 -25.93 -56.78
C GLN A 989 -27.66 -25.45 -58.23
N GLU A 990 -26.83 -24.45 -58.55
CA GLU A 990 -26.62 -23.98 -59.92
C GLU A 990 -26.09 -25.09 -60.83
N THR A 991 -25.11 -25.91 -60.39
CA THR A 991 -24.67 -27.06 -61.21
C THR A 991 -25.76 -28.12 -61.40
N LEU A 992 -26.66 -28.28 -60.42
CA LEU A 992 -27.76 -29.23 -60.48
C LEU A 992 -28.88 -28.74 -61.41
N ASP A 993 -29.22 -27.45 -61.36
CA ASP A 993 -30.18 -26.79 -62.24
C ASP A 993 -29.70 -26.77 -63.70
N ASN A 994 -28.41 -26.46 -63.92
CA ASN A 994 -27.78 -26.57 -65.25
C ASN A 994 -27.79 -28.02 -65.76
N GLY A 995 -27.50 -29.00 -64.89
CA GLY A 995 -27.59 -30.43 -65.20
C GLY A 995 -29.02 -30.91 -65.44
N GLU A 996 -30.04 -30.25 -64.89
CA GLU A 996 -31.43 -30.47 -65.26
C GLU A 996 -31.78 -29.86 -66.62
N GLU A 997 -31.36 -28.63 -66.91
CA GLU A 997 -31.64 -28.01 -68.21
C GLU A 997 -30.95 -28.77 -69.35
N GLU A 998 -29.74 -29.30 -69.12
CA GLU A 998 -29.07 -30.20 -70.08
C GLU A 998 -29.86 -31.51 -70.28
N LYS A 999 -30.44 -32.11 -69.22
CA LYS A 999 -31.37 -33.25 -69.34
C LYS A 999 -32.63 -32.89 -70.11
N ARG A 1000 -33.25 -31.73 -69.86
CA ARG A 1000 -34.45 -31.24 -70.58
C ARG A 1000 -34.14 -31.04 -72.06
N SER A 1001 -33.00 -30.43 -72.39
CA SER A 1001 -32.47 -30.28 -73.75
C SER A 1001 -32.24 -31.64 -74.43
N ARG A 1002 -31.61 -32.60 -73.72
CA ARG A 1002 -31.38 -33.97 -74.20
C ARG A 1002 -32.69 -34.72 -74.49
N ILE A 1003 -33.69 -34.61 -73.62
CA ILE A 1003 -35.03 -35.17 -73.83
C ILE A 1003 -35.71 -34.51 -75.05
N ALA A 1004 -35.59 -33.18 -75.21
CA ALA A 1004 -36.13 -32.47 -76.36
C ALA A 1004 -35.43 -32.86 -77.69
N MET A 1005 -34.12 -33.14 -77.65
CA MET A 1005 -33.34 -33.66 -78.78
C MET A 1005 -33.73 -35.11 -79.12
N GLN A 1006 -33.85 -35.99 -78.13
CA GLN A 1006 -34.29 -37.37 -78.34
C GLN A 1006 -35.72 -37.43 -78.88
N ALA A 1007 -36.61 -36.57 -78.39
CA ALA A 1007 -37.95 -36.41 -78.96
C ALA A 1007 -37.96 -35.80 -80.38
N LYS A 1008 -36.88 -35.16 -80.85
CA LYS A 1008 -36.73 -34.79 -82.28
C LYS A 1008 -36.27 -35.98 -83.12
N LEU A 1009 -35.30 -36.77 -82.64
CA LEU A 1009 -34.86 -38.01 -83.29
C LEU A 1009 -36.02 -38.96 -83.54
N VAL A 1010 -36.82 -39.28 -82.50
CA VAL A 1010 -37.98 -40.20 -82.62
C VAL A 1010 -39.03 -39.72 -83.65
N ARG A 1011 -39.15 -38.39 -83.86
CA ARG A 1011 -40.00 -37.85 -84.93
C ARG A 1011 -39.39 -38.09 -86.32
N LEU A 1012 -38.10 -37.80 -86.49
CA LEU A 1012 -37.39 -38.06 -87.76
C LEU A 1012 -37.33 -39.55 -88.11
N GLU A 1013 -37.20 -40.43 -87.12
CA GLU A 1013 -37.29 -41.90 -87.27
C GLU A 1013 -38.70 -42.33 -87.73
N SER A 1014 -39.75 -41.72 -87.17
CA SER A 1014 -41.14 -41.93 -87.61
C SER A 1014 -41.39 -41.39 -89.03
N ASP A 1015 -40.83 -40.23 -89.37
CA ASP A 1015 -40.96 -39.62 -90.70
C ASP A 1015 -40.23 -40.44 -91.77
N LEU A 1016 -39.03 -40.97 -91.46
CA LEU A 1016 -38.30 -41.91 -92.30
C LEU A 1016 -39.08 -43.22 -92.50
N SER A 1017 -39.62 -43.80 -91.42
CA SER A 1017 -40.44 -45.03 -91.50
C SER A 1017 -41.67 -44.85 -92.42
N ALA A 1018 -42.29 -43.67 -92.38
CA ALA A 1018 -43.41 -43.33 -93.27
C ALA A 1018 -42.97 -43.16 -94.74
N LEU A 1019 -41.78 -42.59 -94.97
CA LEU A 1019 -41.21 -42.43 -96.31
C LEU A 1019 -40.83 -43.79 -96.94
N GLU A 1020 -40.25 -44.70 -96.15
CA GLU A 1020 -39.95 -46.08 -96.58
C GLU A 1020 -41.22 -46.84 -96.96
N ALA A 1021 -42.27 -46.76 -96.12
CA ALA A 1021 -43.58 -47.35 -96.44
C ALA A 1021 -44.18 -46.76 -97.73
N SER A 1022 -44.01 -45.46 -98.00
CA SER A 1022 -44.46 -44.84 -99.24
C SER A 1022 -43.71 -45.39 -100.48
N HIS A 1023 -42.41 -45.63 -100.39
CA HIS A 1023 -41.65 -46.23 -101.50
C HIS A 1023 -42.01 -47.71 -101.74
N VAL A 1024 -42.40 -48.45 -100.70
CA VAL A 1024 -42.94 -49.82 -100.86
C VAL A 1024 -44.25 -49.78 -101.69
N HIS A 1025 -45.20 -48.93 -101.34
CA HIS A 1025 -46.44 -48.77 -102.13
C HIS A 1025 -46.18 -48.27 -103.56
N GLU A 1026 -45.20 -47.40 -103.78
CA GLU A 1026 -44.79 -46.98 -105.14
C GLU A 1026 -44.27 -48.17 -105.97
N ALA A 1027 -43.47 -49.06 -105.36
CA ALA A 1027 -42.99 -50.28 -106.00
C ALA A 1027 -44.14 -51.28 -106.31
N GLU A 1028 -45.13 -51.40 -105.43
CA GLU A 1028 -46.33 -52.22 -105.67
C GLU A 1028 -47.16 -51.69 -106.85
N LEU A 1029 -47.44 -50.37 -106.88
CA LEU A 1029 -48.14 -49.72 -108.00
C LEU A 1029 -47.39 -49.92 -109.33
N LYS A 1030 -46.05 -49.84 -109.31
CA LYS A 1030 -45.19 -50.11 -110.48
C LYS A 1030 -45.26 -51.57 -110.94
N ASN A 1031 -45.39 -52.52 -110.02
CA ASN A 1031 -45.56 -53.94 -110.32
C ASN A 1031 -46.93 -54.25 -110.94
N GLU A 1032 -48.01 -53.66 -110.43
CA GLU A 1032 -49.35 -53.79 -111.03
C GLU A 1032 -49.46 -53.06 -112.37
N LEU A 1033 -48.85 -51.89 -112.55
CA LEU A 1033 -48.73 -51.25 -113.86
C LEU A 1033 -48.02 -52.14 -114.89
N ASN A 1034 -46.98 -52.87 -114.46
CA ASN A 1034 -46.30 -53.87 -115.29
C ASN A 1034 -47.14 -55.14 -115.53
N ARG A 1035 -48.12 -55.45 -114.65
CA ARG A 1035 -49.09 -56.54 -114.82
C ARG A 1035 -50.14 -56.17 -115.87
N ILE A 1036 -50.69 -54.96 -115.77
CA ILE A 1036 -51.62 -54.36 -116.74
C ILE A 1036 -50.98 -54.24 -118.13
N LYS A 1037 -49.71 -53.83 -118.23
CA LYS A 1037 -48.98 -53.83 -119.53
C LYS A 1037 -48.90 -55.22 -120.17
N ARG A 1038 -48.69 -56.28 -119.38
CA ARG A 1038 -48.60 -57.66 -119.89
C ARG A 1038 -49.94 -58.15 -120.45
N SER A 1039 -51.03 -58.00 -119.70
CA SER A 1039 -52.36 -58.40 -120.18
C SER A 1039 -52.84 -57.54 -121.36
N ASN A 1040 -52.49 -56.25 -121.42
CA ASN A 1040 -52.79 -55.43 -122.61
C ASN A 1040 -52.11 -55.98 -123.88
N SER A 1041 -50.87 -56.50 -123.79
CA SER A 1041 -50.20 -57.18 -124.92
C SER A 1041 -50.84 -58.51 -125.33
N GLU A 1042 -51.63 -59.13 -124.45
CA GLU A 1042 -52.38 -60.35 -124.74
C GLU A 1042 -53.68 -60.03 -125.47
N TYR A 1043 -54.41 -58.99 -125.03
CA TYR A 1043 -55.53 -58.44 -125.79
C TYR A 1043 -55.11 -57.97 -127.18
N GLN A 1044 -53.95 -57.31 -127.31
CA GLN A 1044 -53.46 -56.81 -128.60
C GLN A 1044 -53.15 -57.94 -129.60
N ARG A 1045 -52.58 -59.07 -129.12
CA ARG A 1045 -52.45 -60.31 -129.93
C ARG A 1045 -53.79 -60.97 -130.24
N LYS A 1046 -54.77 -60.89 -129.31
CA LYS A 1046 -56.12 -61.44 -129.50
C LYS A 1046 -56.89 -60.71 -130.61
N VAL A 1047 -56.71 -59.38 -130.72
CA VAL A 1047 -57.29 -58.56 -131.80
C VAL A 1047 -56.72 -58.97 -133.16
N GLN A 1048 -55.39 -59.04 -133.30
CA GLN A 1048 -54.72 -59.42 -134.56
C GLN A 1048 -55.17 -60.80 -135.07
N SER A 1049 -55.41 -61.75 -134.18
CA SER A 1049 -55.94 -63.08 -134.54
C SER A 1049 -57.37 -63.04 -135.11
N LEU A 1050 -58.20 -62.07 -134.70
CA LEU A 1050 -59.59 -61.92 -135.17
C LEU A 1050 -59.67 -61.07 -136.45
N GLU A 1051 -58.72 -60.14 -136.65
CA GLU A 1051 -58.56 -59.41 -137.91
C GLU A 1051 -58.21 -60.39 -139.05
N GLN A 1052 -57.27 -61.32 -138.80
CA GLN A 1052 -56.87 -62.33 -139.77
C GLN A 1052 -57.98 -63.34 -140.12
N GLU A 1053 -58.84 -63.69 -139.15
CA GLU A 1053 -60.02 -64.55 -139.37
C GLU A 1053 -61.09 -63.87 -140.25
N ASN A 1054 -61.27 -62.55 -140.11
CA ASN A 1054 -62.17 -61.77 -140.98
C ASN A 1054 -61.69 -61.67 -142.43
N GLU A 1055 -60.38 -61.58 -142.69
CA GLU A 1055 -59.86 -61.59 -144.06
C GLU A 1055 -60.07 -62.94 -144.75
N ASP A 1056 -59.92 -64.05 -144.02
CA ASP A 1056 -60.16 -65.41 -144.54
C ASP A 1056 -61.63 -65.66 -144.86
N LEU A 1057 -62.56 -65.11 -144.07
CA LEU A 1057 -63.99 -65.09 -144.40
C LEU A 1057 -64.27 -64.23 -145.64
N THR A 1058 -63.67 -63.04 -145.72
CA THR A 1058 -63.84 -62.12 -146.85
C THR A 1058 -63.38 -62.74 -148.17
N ARG A 1059 -62.26 -63.48 -148.16
CA ARG A 1059 -61.73 -64.19 -149.35
C ARG A 1059 -62.53 -65.42 -149.78
N ARG A 1060 -63.43 -65.96 -148.94
CA ARG A 1060 -64.38 -67.02 -149.34
C ARG A 1060 -65.68 -66.48 -149.96
N SER A 1061 -66.03 -65.22 -149.74
CA SER A 1061 -67.32 -64.65 -150.15
C SER A 1061 -67.41 -64.15 -151.62
N GLN A 1062 -66.35 -64.28 -152.41
CA GLN A 1062 -66.21 -63.56 -153.70
C GLN A 1062 -66.32 -64.44 -154.97
N LEU A 1063 -66.74 -65.70 -154.86
CA LEU A 1063 -66.75 -66.64 -156.00
C LEU A 1063 -68.10 -67.31 -156.33
N GLU A 1064 -69.18 -66.98 -155.62
CA GLU A 1064 -70.54 -67.40 -155.95
C GLU A 1064 -71.48 -66.18 -156.03
N GLN A 1065 -71.72 -65.67 -157.25
CA GLN A 1065 -72.73 -64.64 -157.54
C GLN A 1065 -73.51 -64.97 -158.82
N MET A 1066 -74.76 -65.44 -158.68
CA MET A 1066 -75.77 -65.35 -159.74
C MET A 1066 -77.19 -65.58 -159.20
N THR A 1067 -78.18 -64.91 -159.81
CA THR A 1067 -79.65 -65.15 -159.76
C THR A 1067 -80.48 -64.68 -158.54
N HIS A 1068 -81.68 -64.20 -158.88
CA HIS A 1068 -82.74 -63.48 -158.13
C HIS A 1068 -83.47 -64.37 -157.07
N ILE A 1069 -84.37 -63.89 -156.18
CA ILE A 1069 -85.58 -63.02 -156.32
C ILE A 1069 -85.84 -62.14 -155.06
N LYS A 1070 -86.77 -61.17 -155.13
CA LYS A 1070 -87.14 -60.16 -154.09
C LYS A 1070 -88.42 -60.51 -153.32
N GLU A 1071 -88.55 -60.00 -152.09
CA GLU A 1071 -89.77 -59.52 -151.35
C GLU A 1071 -89.32 -59.17 -149.89
N GLU A 1072 -89.87 -58.24 -149.09
CA GLU A 1072 -90.70 -57.03 -149.28
C GLU A 1072 -90.54 -56.10 -148.02
N GLU A 1073 -90.96 -54.82 -148.02
CA GLU A 1073 -90.69 -53.84 -146.93
C GLU A 1073 -91.93 -53.34 -146.15
N LEU A 1074 -91.84 -53.25 -144.80
CA LEU A 1074 -92.65 -52.43 -143.84
C LEU A 1074 -92.15 -52.69 -142.38
N GLY A 1075 -92.29 -51.82 -141.36
CA GLY A 1075 -92.61 -50.38 -141.31
C GLY A 1075 -93.22 -49.88 -139.97
N LYS A 1076 -92.85 -48.66 -139.52
CA LYS A 1076 -93.31 -47.88 -138.32
C LYS A 1076 -92.71 -48.32 -136.95
N GLN A 1077 -92.14 -47.44 -136.09
CA GLN A 1077 -92.67 -46.31 -135.25
C GLN A 1077 -93.31 -46.84 -133.93
N GLU A 1078 -92.95 -46.46 -132.68
CA GLU A 1078 -92.88 -45.13 -132.03
C GLU A 1078 -92.01 -45.08 -130.72
N ILE A 1079 -91.61 -43.85 -130.27
CA ILE A 1079 -91.35 -43.34 -128.88
C ILE A 1079 -90.38 -44.13 -127.93
N GLY A 1080 -89.48 -43.56 -127.11
CA GLY A 1080 -89.03 -42.17 -126.86
C GLY A 1080 -88.78 -41.88 -125.35
N GLY A 1081 -87.69 -41.18 -124.97
CA GLY A 1081 -87.50 -40.60 -123.60
C GLY A 1081 -86.13 -40.80 -122.89
N SER A 1082 -85.84 -39.90 -121.94
CA SER A 1082 -84.69 -39.81 -120.98
C SER A 1082 -85.13 -38.86 -119.82
N PRO A 1083 -84.35 -38.45 -118.79
CA PRO A 1083 -83.02 -38.86 -118.25
C PRO A 1083 -83.03 -39.03 -116.68
N LEU A 1084 -81.84 -39.05 -116.02
CA LEU A 1084 -81.43 -38.48 -114.68
C LEU A 1084 -82.39 -38.51 -113.44
N ASP A 1085 -81.99 -38.59 -112.16
CA ASP A 1085 -80.73 -38.87 -111.40
C ASP A 1085 -81.09 -39.08 -109.88
N GLU A 1086 -80.10 -39.08 -108.99
CA GLU A 1086 -80.12 -38.78 -107.52
C GLU A 1086 -80.40 -39.86 -106.43
N GLU A 1087 -79.54 -39.78 -105.40
CA GLU A 1087 -79.71 -40.02 -103.95
C GLU A 1087 -79.75 -41.42 -103.25
N ALA A 1088 -79.34 -41.36 -101.97
CA ALA A 1088 -79.70 -42.20 -100.82
C ALA A 1088 -79.38 -43.71 -100.82
N GLY A 1089 -78.09 -44.09 -100.94
CA GLY A 1089 -77.65 -45.50 -100.85
C GLY A 1089 -76.69 -45.92 -99.73
N SER A 1090 -75.99 -45.01 -99.04
CA SER A 1090 -74.86 -45.40 -98.13
C SER A 1090 -74.71 -44.63 -96.81
N HIS A 1091 -75.54 -43.63 -96.52
CA HIS A 1091 -75.45 -42.87 -95.25
C HIS A 1091 -75.58 -43.75 -93.99
N LEU A 1092 -76.33 -44.86 -94.06
CA LEU A 1092 -76.52 -45.79 -92.94
C LEU A 1092 -75.26 -46.57 -92.52
N LYS A 1093 -74.14 -46.49 -93.26
CA LYS A 1093 -72.86 -47.11 -92.85
C LYS A 1093 -71.78 -46.09 -92.48
N ILE A 1094 -71.96 -44.82 -92.86
CA ILE A 1094 -71.16 -43.69 -92.39
C ILE A 1094 -71.64 -43.27 -91.00
N GLN A 1095 -72.96 -43.11 -90.78
CA GLN A 1095 -73.54 -42.79 -89.47
C GLN A 1095 -73.17 -43.79 -88.36
N VAL A 1096 -72.98 -45.08 -88.68
CA VAL A 1096 -72.60 -46.13 -87.71
C VAL A 1096 -71.11 -46.07 -87.33
N LEU A 1097 -70.28 -45.40 -88.12
CA LEU A 1097 -68.87 -45.12 -87.79
C LEU A 1097 -68.70 -43.73 -87.17
N GLU A 1098 -69.45 -42.73 -87.63
CA GLU A 1098 -69.50 -41.39 -87.02
C GLU A 1098 -70.08 -41.43 -85.61
N ALA A 1099 -71.12 -42.24 -85.36
CA ALA A 1099 -71.64 -42.45 -84.00
C ALA A 1099 -70.56 -43.03 -83.07
N LYS A 1100 -69.76 -44.00 -83.54
CA LYS A 1100 -68.66 -44.59 -82.75
C LYS A 1100 -67.46 -43.66 -82.58
N LEU A 1101 -67.24 -42.75 -83.52
CA LEU A 1101 -66.22 -41.70 -83.38
C LEU A 1101 -66.68 -40.59 -82.42
N ALA A 1102 -67.98 -40.24 -82.42
CA ALA A 1102 -68.57 -39.32 -81.47
C ALA A 1102 -68.59 -39.89 -80.03
N GLU A 1103 -68.94 -41.16 -79.88
CA GLU A 1103 -68.86 -41.91 -78.61
C GLU A 1103 -67.44 -41.88 -78.04
N ALA A 1104 -66.42 -42.19 -78.85
CA ALA A 1104 -65.01 -42.12 -78.46
C ALA A 1104 -64.49 -40.68 -78.19
N LEU A 1105 -65.05 -39.65 -78.84
CA LEU A 1105 -64.64 -38.25 -78.64
C LEU A 1105 -65.29 -37.59 -77.42
N GLU A 1106 -66.52 -37.96 -77.07
CA GLU A 1106 -67.16 -37.48 -75.83
C GLU A 1106 -66.56 -38.19 -74.60
N GLU A 1107 -66.18 -39.47 -74.73
CA GLU A 1107 -65.37 -40.17 -73.74
C GLU A 1107 -63.98 -39.49 -73.57
N ASN A 1108 -63.35 -39.03 -74.67
CA ASN A 1108 -62.10 -38.26 -74.59
C ASN A 1108 -62.25 -36.90 -73.89
N LYS A 1109 -63.40 -36.21 -74.04
CA LYS A 1109 -63.69 -34.98 -73.28
C LYS A 1109 -63.79 -35.26 -71.78
N MET A 1110 -64.44 -36.34 -71.37
CA MET A 1110 -64.52 -36.73 -69.95
C MET A 1110 -63.12 -36.94 -69.36
N TYR A 1111 -62.22 -37.62 -70.09
CA TYR A 1111 -60.83 -37.83 -69.65
C TYR A 1111 -59.97 -36.54 -69.65
N ARG A 1112 -60.24 -35.55 -70.50
CA ARG A 1112 -59.57 -34.22 -70.39
C ARG A 1112 -60.18 -33.30 -69.33
N ALA A 1113 -61.42 -33.52 -68.90
CA ALA A 1113 -62.12 -32.66 -67.95
C ALA A 1113 -61.79 -32.96 -66.46
N GLN A 1114 -61.20 -34.11 -66.14
CA GLN A 1114 -60.90 -34.49 -64.74
C GLN A 1114 -59.46 -34.17 -64.28
N GLN A 1115 -58.58 -33.67 -65.15
CA GLN A 1115 -57.23 -33.22 -64.74
C GLN A 1115 -57.16 -31.72 -64.41
N LYS A 1116 -57.98 -31.23 -63.45
CA LYS A 1116 -57.63 -30.06 -62.61
C LYS A 1116 -58.54 -29.85 -61.38
N SER A 1117 -58.15 -30.48 -60.26
CA SER A 1117 -58.33 -29.98 -58.87
C SER A 1117 -59.76 -29.99 -58.26
N PRO A 1118 -59.93 -30.20 -56.92
CA PRO A 1118 -59.04 -30.80 -55.91
C PRO A 1118 -59.71 -31.94 -55.08
N VAL A 1119 -58.96 -32.50 -54.12
CA VAL A 1119 -59.39 -33.35 -52.97
C VAL A 1119 -59.90 -34.78 -53.24
N SER A 1120 -59.06 -35.77 -52.90
CA SER A 1120 -59.36 -36.89 -51.97
C SER A 1120 -58.05 -37.70 -51.78
N ASP A 1121 -57.50 -38.00 -50.59
CA ASP A 1121 -58.05 -38.49 -49.32
C ASP A 1121 -58.30 -40.03 -49.32
N GLY A 1122 -57.79 -40.71 -48.29
CA GLY A 1122 -57.83 -42.17 -48.11
C GLY A 1122 -56.66 -43.00 -48.73
N GLN A 1123 -56.17 -44.09 -48.12
CA GLN A 1123 -56.52 -44.62 -46.79
C GLN A 1123 -55.48 -45.64 -46.26
N SER A 1124 -55.12 -45.53 -44.96
CA SER A 1124 -54.54 -46.56 -44.06
C SER A 1124 -53.30 -47.39 -44.47
N ALA A 1125 -52.27 -47.61 -43.64
CA ALA A 1125 -51.87 -47.10 -42.32
C ALA A 1125 -50.38 -47.48 -42.10
N ALA A 1126 -49.58 -46.97 -41.14
CA ALA A 1126 -49.83 -46.06 -40.01
C ALA A 1126 -48.55 -45.24 -39.71
N GLY A 1127 -48.63 -44.12 -38.96
CA GLY A 1127 -47.44 -43.41 -38.46
C GLY A 1127 -47.68 -41.93 -38.10
N ASN A 1128 -47.82 -41.64 -36.80
CA ASN A 1128 -48.18 -40.34 -36.20
C ASN A 1128 -47.49 -39.06 -36.75
N GLY A 1129 -48.29 -38.00 -36.91
CA GLY A 1129 -48.14 -36.78 -36.11
C GLY A 1129 -47.35 -35.60 -36.71
N LYS A 1130 -48.06 -34.61 -37.30
CA LYS A 1130 -47.47 -33.31 -37.66
C LYS A 1130 -48.46 -32.14 -37.77
N GLU A 1131 -49.15 -31.81 -36.67
CA GLU A 1131 -50.15 -30.73 -36.65
C GLU A 1131 -50.04 -29.83 -35.39
N SER A 1132 -48.83 -29.37 -35.08
CA SER A 1132 -48.56 -28.46 -33.94
C SER A 1132 -47.54 -27.36 -34.23
N SER A 1133 -46.76 -27.48 -35.31
CA SER A 1133 -45.66 -26.54 -35.60
C SER A 1133 -46.11 -25.13 -35.96
N ASN A 1134 -47.20 -24.95 -36.73
CA ASN A 1134 -47.59 -23.60 -37.20
C ASN A 1134 -48.05 -22.69 -36.06
N ASP A 1135 -48.92 -23.17 -35.17
CA ASP A 1135 -49.35 -22.36 -34.01
C ASP A 1135 -48.18 -22.08 -33.07
N ARG A 1136 -47.25 -23.02 -32.92
CA ARG A 1136 -46.02 -22.83 -32.14
C ARG A 1136 -45.08 -21.81 -32.78
N VAL A 1137 -44.97 -21.78 -34.11
CA VAL A 1137 -44.21 -20.78 -34.86
C VAL A 1137 -44.87 -19.41 -34.74
N LEU A 1138 -46.18 -19.30 -34.94
CA LEU A 1138 -46.91 -18.03 -34.78
C LEU A 1138 -46.83 -17.48 -33.34
N GLN A 1139 -46.88 -18.35 -32.34
CA GLN A 1139 -46.65 -17.97 -30.94
C GLN A 1139 -45.21 -17.46 -30.74
N LEU A 1140 -44.20 -18.19 -31.22
CA LEU A 1140 -42.79 -17.78 -31.11
C LEU A 1140 -42.47 -16.50 -31.92
N GLU A 1141 -43.12 -16.27 -33.06
CA GLU A 1141 -43.05 -15.01 -33.81
C GLU A 1141 -43.78 -13.85 -33.11
N GLY A 1142 -44.79 -14.16 -32.30
CA GLY A 1142 -45.40 -13.21 -31.36
C GLY A 1142 -44.41 -12.83 -30.26
N GLU A 1143 -43.93 -13.83 -29.51
CA GLU A 1143 -42.98 -13.67 -28.40
C GLU A 1143 -41.65 -13.01 -28.85
N LEU A 1144 -41.18 -13.29 -30.07
CA LEU A 1144 -39.98 -12.65 -30.64
C LEU A 1144 -40.21 -11.18 -31.04
N ARG A 1145 -41.43 -10.80 -31.47
CA ARG A 1145 -41.80 -9.38 -31.66
C ARG A 1145 -41.90 -8.69 -30.31
N ASP A 1146 -42.57 -9.31 -29.34
CA ASP A 1146 -42.78 -8.77 -28.01
C ASP A 1146 -41.45 -8.57 -27.24
N MET A 1147 -40.49 -9.49 -27.39
CA MET A 1147 -39.11 -9.30 -26.90
C MET A 1147 -38.36 -8.19 -27.64
N LYS A 1148 -38.50 -8.06 -28.97
CA LYS A 1148 -37.86 -6.97 -29.74
C LYS A 1148 -38.42 -5.61 -29.34
N GLU A 1149 -39.72 -5.49 -29.10
CA GLU A 1149 -40.37 -4.26 -28.65
C GLU A 1149 -40.02 -3.94 -27.18
N ARG A 1150 -39.90 -4.94 -26.31
CA ARG A 1150 -39.36 -4.75 -24.95
C ARG A 1150 -37.88 -4.35 -24.94
N LEU A 1151 -37.04 -4.94 -25.80
CA LEU A 1151 -35.63 -4.54 -25.96
C LEU A 1151 -35.51 -3.12 -26.53
N LEU A 1152 -36.36 -2.73 -27.49
CA LEU A 1152 -36.39 -1.38 -28.04
C LEU A 1152 -36.81 -0.35 -26.98
N ASN A 1153 -37.88 -0.61 -26.23
CA ASN A 1153 -38.33 0.26 -25.14
C ASN A 1153 -37.31 0.35 -23.99
N MET A 1154 -36.66 -0.77 -23.63
CA MET A 1154 -35.59 -0.77 -22.62
C MET A 1154 -34.36 0.00 -23.10
N SER A 1155 -33.96 -0.14 -24.37
CA SER A 1155 -32.90 0.66 -25.00
C SER A 1155 -33.23 2.15 -25.00
N LEU A 1156 -34.49 2.51 -25.32
CA LEU A 1156 -34.98 3.89 -25.27
C LEU A 1156 -34.94 4.46 -23.84
N GLN A 1157 -35.34 3.68 -22.83
CA GLN A 1157 -35.24 4.09 -21.43
C GLN A 1157 -33.78 4.22 -20.96
N TYR A 1158 -32.87 3.34 -21.37
CA TYR A 1158 -31.44 3.51 -21.09
C TYR A 1158 -30.87 4.77 -21.76
N ALA A 1159 -31.26 5.07 -23.00
CA ALA A 1159 -30.87 6.31 -23.68
C ALA A 1159 -31.42 7.56 -22.99
N GLU A 1160 -32.66 7.53 -22.49
CA GLU A 1160 -33.23 8.66 -21.73
C GLU A 1160 -32.60 8.81 -20.35
N VAL A 1161 -32.34 7.71 -19.62
CA VAL A 1161 -31.62 7.75 -18.34
C VAL A 1161 -30.19 8.26 -18.51
N GLU A 1162 -29.49 7.84 -19.57
CA GLU A 1162 -28.15 8.37 -19.86
C GLU A 1162 -28.20 9.85 -20.27
N ALA A 1163 -29.18 10.27 -21.06
CA ALA A 1163 -29.39 11.70 -21.38
C ALA A 1163 -29.75 12.55 -20.15
N GLN A 1164 -30.46 11.98 -19.16
CA GLN A 1164 -30.70 12.62 -17.86
C GLN A 1164 -29.41 12.66 -17.01
N ARG A 1165 -28.60 11.59 -17.03
CA ARG A 1165 -27.30 11.51 -16.37
C ARG A 1165 -26.31 12.53 -16.95
N GLU A 1166 -26.22 12.66 -18.26
CA GLU A 1166 -25.40 13.70 -18.92
C GLU A 1166 -25.87 15.11 -18.54
N ARG A 1167 -27.18 15.34 -18.47
CA ARG A 1167 -27.76 16.63 -18.05
C ARG A 1167 -27.41 16.96 -16.60
N LEU A 1168 -27.54 16.00 -15.68
CA LEU A 1168 -27.10 16.11 -14.29
C LEU A 1168 -25.58 16.30 -14.16
N VAL A 1169 -24.77 15.63 -14.97
CA VAL A 1169 -23.30 15.81 -14.99
C VAL A 1169 -22.92 17.18 -15.54
N MET A 1170 -23.67 17.73 -16.49
CA MET A 1170 -23.51 19.10 -16.99
C MET A 1170 -23.94 20.15 -15.95
N GLU A 1171 -25.05 19.94 -15.25
CA GLU A 1171 -25.48 20.77 -14.13
C GLU A 1171 -24.47 20.75 -12.98
N LEU A 1172 -23.95 19.57 -12.60
CA LEU A 1172 -22.89 19.44 -11.60
C LEU A 1172 -21.56 20.07 -12.03
N LYS A 1173 -21.20 19.99 -13.32
CA LYS A 1173 -20.02 20.70 -13.90
C LYS A 1173 -20.20 22.21 -13.88
N ASN A 1174 -21.42 22.72 -14.05
CA ASN A 1174 -21.73 24.15 -13.99
C ASN A 1174 -21.79 24.64 -12.54
N ALA A 1175 -22.38 23.86 -11.61
CA ALA A 1175 -22.37 24.14 -10.17
C ALA A 1175 -20.94 24.20 -9.61
N LYS A 1176 -20.04 23.30 -10.03
CA LYS A 1176 -18.61 23.34 -9.68
C LYS A 1176 -17.82 24.54 -10.23
N LYS A 1177 -18.47 25.51 -10.90
CA LYS A 1177 -17.85 26.76 -11.36
C LYS A 1177 -18.30 28.01 -10.59
N GLY A 1178 -19.08 27.91 -9.51
CA GLY A 1178 -19.50 29.06 -8.70
C GLY A 1178 -19.52 28.81 -7.18
N GLY A 1179 -18.79 29.64 -6.41
CA GLY A 1179 -18.63 29.51 -4.94
C GLY A 1179 -17.58 28.45 -4.55
N ARG A 1180 -16.59 28.66 -3.67
CA ARG A 1180 -16.21 29.78 -2.78
C ARG A 1180 -17.21 30.15 -1.68
N TRP A 1181 -16.90 29.62 -0.48
CA TRP A 1181 -17.46 29.91 0.86
C TRP A 1181 -18.90 29.40 1.07
N PHE A 1182 -19.24 28.81 2.22
CA PHE A 1182 -18.35 28.43 3.34
C PHE A 1182 -17.57 27.15 3.06
#